data_AF-A0A817MDY3-F1
#
_entry.id   AF-A0A817MDY3-F1
#
_cell.length_a   1.000
_cell.length_b   1.000
_cell.length_c   1.000
_cell.angle_alpha   90.00
_cell.angle_beta   90.00
_cell.angle_gamma   90.00
#
_symmetry.space_group_name_H-M   'P 1'
#
loop_
_entity.id
_entity.type
_entity.pdbx_description
1 polymer ?
#
loop_
_entity_poly.entity_id
_entity_poly.type
_entity_poly.pdbx_seq_one_letter_code
_entity_poly.pdbx_strand_id
1 'polypeptide(L)'
;MDNTITQLHRTIKFVRMFDEADSCIEFLRNAHSQQIILILPNDIDQIIMNRIHDIHQLDTIYIFSNSEIAHENWSKQWKKVKGIFNDISLISNQIKQNVCRYEQNSTPINIVSTSSAINFNELKASFMYTQLLKEILLEMEHNEQGKAEFVEFCRVNVTEINTTLDVIDEFDRDFDNHTPVWWYTKDIFIYSMLNSALRTQNIEIILKLGFFIRDLYRQIEQIYSNSHQTTKMTVYRGQGMSTADFDKIKMSEGGLLSFNNFLSTSDNQEISLMFADSARQNSDLIGVFFRMEIDPSISSIPFAVLDDVSYFSDSEREILFSMHTVFRIGKTQQIEDRLWEVKLYLTSDNDEQLQHLTDYMRQEIRQPTWRHSLSTLMVKIGEFDRAELLFNKILETTGNDELAHLGYLYLQLGSVHNNKGNLTIALSYYQKALEIHQKVLPSTNPYLITEHNNIAMMYYSSGNYCTALRHFEKTLEMQHKSPEQNDSNLATIYNNIGATHNAMGEYSTALVYYQKTFEMQQKVLPSIDPILATTYSNMASVHCILKNYTNALFNLEKALEIQQKSLPFIHPALATTYSNIAVIHNEMRDYATALSFCQKALEIQEKILPANHIDLAITYNNIASAIHQKGDFSTALSLYRKALEIQQKVLPSNHLALATTYSNIGLMLKLAREYSSALSYYQEALEIQERVLPSTHSNLALTYSKIGVLYCAIAEYTNALSFHQKALNIQEKILSSIDPDLARTYSNIGTVYNVMGNYSIALTYYEKTLEILQKSLPITHPDVATTYSNLGLTHELIGEYSTALAYFEKTFEIQQTALSSTSLGLADTYGDIGQIYCLTGDYSTALSYYTKALEIQEKTLLPTDLNLALTYNYIGFIHNAMANHSSALAYCKKALEIQEKALPAAHSNLGLTYSYIGFVYSSMGDYCVALPYCEKALEIQQKTLPTNHPSLAMTNYITAKTFEGLHRYQEAIEYASQAVGKICNAFSFDHPKVKECQDYLNNLRRKQQPMPD
;
A
#
# COMPACT_ATOMS: atom_id res chain seq x y z
N MET A 1 22.66 53.24 -1.00
CA MET A 1 21.66 52.16 -1.12
C MET A 1 20.42 52.61 -1.91
N ASP A 2 19.87 53.81 -1.71
CA ASP A 2 18.63 54.25 -2.41
C ASP A 2 18.68 54.19 -3.94
N ASN A 3 19.79 54.60 -4.57
CA ASN A 3 19.95 54.50 -6.03
C ASN A 3 20.05 53.03 -6.51
N THR A 4 20.70 52.18 -5.72
CA THR A 4 20.87 50.73 -5.94
C THR A 4 19.53 49.98 -5.87
N ILE A 5 18.70 50.32 -4.89
CA ILE A 5 17.37 49.74 -4.68
C ILE A 5 16.43 50.17 -5.80
N THR A 6 16.47 51.45 -6.18
CA THR A 6 15.69 51.98 -7.31
C THR A 6 16.07 51.26 -8.61
N GLN A 7 17.35 50.93 -8.81
CA GLN A 7 17.84 50.20 -9.98
C GLN A 7 17.39 48.72 -9.99
N LEU A 8 17.34 48.06 -8.83
CA LEU A 8 16.76 46.71 -8.69
C LEU A 8 15.24 46.71 -8.91
N HIS A 9 14.51 47.72 -8.42
CA HIS A 9 13.06 47.84 -8.65
C HIS A 9 12.68 48.10 -10.11
N ARG A 10 13.59 48.66 -10.92
CA ARG A 10 13.43 48.72 -12.39
C ARG A 10 13.52 47.35 -13.08
N THR A 11 13.79 46.29 -12.32
CA THR A 11 14.14 44.95 -12.83
C THR A 11 13.24 43.87 -12.22
N ILE A 12 12.89 43.95 -10.93
CA ILE A 12 12.04 42.97 -10.25
C ILE A 12 10.94 43.65 -9.45
N LYS A 13 9.74 43.04 -9.48
CA LYS A 13 8.54 43.52 -8.79
C LYS A 13 8.63 43.52 -7.26
N PHE A 14 9.44 42.66 -6.64
CA PHE A 14 9.56 42.57 -5.19
C PHE A 14 11.03 42.54 -4.77
N VAL A 15 11.44 43.53 -3.97
CA VAL A 15 12.74 43.56 -3.30
C VAL A 15 12.46 43.78 -1.83
N ARG A 16 12.91 42.86 -0.98
CA ARG A 16 12.78 42.97 0.48
C ARG A 16 14.17 43.06 1.08
N MET A 17 14.40 44.09 1.89
CA MET A 17 15.66 44.26 2.60
C MET A 17 15.54 43.73 4.02
N PHE A 18 16.63 43.17 4.53
CA PHE A 18 16.76 42.69 5.89
C PHE A 18 18.03 43.27 6.48
N ASP A 19 17.90 43.92 7.64
CA ASP A 19 19.03 44.48 8.36
C ASP A 19 19.72 43.42 9.25
N GLU A 20 19.04 42.29 9.50
CA GLU A 20 19.52 41.17 10.32
C GLU A 20 19.43 39.83 9.56
N ALA A 21 20.48 39.02 9.65
CA ALA A 21 20.56 37.74 8.95
C ALA A 21 19.51 36.72 9.43
N ASP A 22 19.22 36.65 10.73
CA ASP A 22 18.26 35.68 11.28
C ASP A 22 16.82 35.96 10.78
N SER A 23 16.43 37.23 10.71
CA SER A 23 15.15 37.67 10.15
C SER A 23 15.02 37.31 8.66
N CYS A 24 16.11 37.44 7.90
CA CYS A 24 16.15 37.00 6.51
C CYS A 24 15.98 35.48 6.39
N ILE A 25 16.69 34.70 7.21
CA ILE A 25 16.63 33.23 7.21
C ILE A 25 15.23 32.73 7.59
N GLU A 26 14.60 33.34 8.58
CA GLU A 26 13.23 32.99 8.98
C GLU A 26 12.24 33.25 7.85
N PHE A 27 12.37 34.40 7.16
CA PHE A 27 11.57 34.69 5.97
C PHE A 27 11.79 33.65 4.86
N LEU A 28 13.05 33.31 4.56
CA LEU A 28 13.38 32.30 3.54
C LEU A 28 12.77 30.93 3.83
N ARG A 29 12.67 30.53 5.11
CA ARG A 29 12.08 29.25 5.53
C ARG A 29 10.55 29.24 5.50
N ASN A 30 9.94 30.39 5.79
CA ASN A 30 8.47 30.53 5.87
C ASN A 30 7.83 30.97 4.54
N ALA A 31 8.63 31.30 3.52
CA ALA A 31 8.12 31.61 2.20
C ALA A 31 7.47 30.37 1.57
N HIS A 32 6.16 30.44 1.32
CA HIS A 32 5.42 29.43 0.59
C HIS A 32 5.29 29.87 -0.88
N SER A 33 5.58 28.96 -1.81
CA SER A 33 5.30 29.07 -3.26
C SER A 33 6.13 30.02 -4.16
N GLN A 34 7.24 30.61 -3.68
CA GLN A 34 8.05 31.53 -4.49
C GLN A 34 9.53 31.14 -4.53
N GLN A 35 10.16 31.24 -5.72
CA GLN A 35 11.61 31.17 -5.87
C GLN A 35 12.22 32.52 -5.49
N ILE A 36 13.23 32.49 -4.62
CA ILE A 36 13.85 33.70 -4.06
C ILE A 36 15.27 33.85 -4.62
N ILE A 37 15.60 35.07 -5.05
CA ILE A 37 16.96 35.51 -5.37
C ILE A 37 17.47 36.32 -4.18
N LEU A 38 18.61 35.93 -3.62
CA LEU A 38 19.24 36.62 -2.50
C LEU A 38 20.50 37.36 -2.95
N ILE A 39 20.60 38.64 -2.61
CA ILE A 39 21.80 39.44 -2.84
C ILE A 39 22.49 39.66 -1.49
N LEU A 40 23.74 39.22 -1.38
CA LEU A 40 24.53 39.29 -0.15
C LEU A 40 25.66 40.32 -0.28
N PRO A 41 25.90 41.16 0.74
CA PRO A 41 27.09 42.00 0.79
C PRO A 41 28.36 41.18 1.07
N ASN A 42 29.52 41.76 0.72
CA ASN A 42 30.84 41.15 0.85
C ASN A 42 31.26 40.75 2.28
N ASP A 43 30.63 41.32 3.31
CA ASP A 43 31.06 41.15 4.71
C ASP A 43 30.42 39.93 5.40
N ILE A 44 29.72 39.09 4.65
CA ILE A 44 29.03 37.91 5.18
C ILE A 44 29.96 36.71 5.32
N ASP A 45 29.90 36.06 6.49
CA ASP A 45 30.73 34.91 6.81
C ASP A 45 30.20 33.59 6.21
N GLN A 46 31.07 32.57 6.25
CA GLN A 46 30.73 31.22 5.80
C GLN A 46 29.64 30.55 6.66
N ILE A 47 29.40 31.04 7.89
CA ILE A 47 28.40 30.49 8.82
C ILE A 47 26.99 30.78 8.29
N ILE A 48 26.73 32.00 7.80
CA ILE A 48 25.44 32.35 7.20
C ILE A 48 25.21 31.53 5.92
N MET A 49 26.21 31.39 5.05
CA MET A 49 26.11 30.58 3.83
C MET A 49 25.73 29.11 4.13
N ASN A 50 26.35 28.50 5.15
CA ASN A 50 26.01 27.14 5.58
C ASN A 50 24.55 27.01 6.08
N ARG A 51 23.94 28.09 6.57
CA ARG A 51 22.55 28.08 7.06
C ARG A 51 21.52 28.27 5.95
N ILE A 52 21.90 28.84 4.80
CA ILE A 52 20.97 29.20 3.72
C ILE A 52 21.11 28.40 2.44
N HIS A 53 22.28 27.82 2.15
CA HIS A 53 22.53 27.18 0.84
C HIS A 53 21.56 26.03 0.50
N ASP A 54 21.09 25.29 1.51
CA ASP A 54 20.16 24.16 1.33
C ASP A 54 18.68 24.55 1.42
N ILE A 55 18.33 25.83 1.64
CA ILE A 55 16.93 26.26 1.71
C ILE A 55 16.29 26.09 0.32
N HIS A 56 15.24 25.27 0.22
CA HIS A 56 14.60 24.90 -1.05
C HIS A 56 14.05 26.11 -1.83
N GLN A 57 13.50 27.10 -1.12
CA GLN A 57 12.93 28.32 -1.70
C GLN A 57 13.98 29.25 -2.32
N LEU A 58 15.24 29.15 -1.86
CA LEU A 58 16.33 29.96 -2.35
C LEU A 58 16.86 29.32 -3.64
N ASP A 59 16.67 30.01 -4.76
CA ASP A 59 17.08 29.54 -6.10
C ASP A 59 18.50 30.00 -6.42
N THR A 60 18.76 31.30 -6.25
CA THR A 60 20.00 31.94 -6.68
C THR A 60 20.54 32.90 -5.61
N ILE A 61 21.86 32.89 -5.41
CA ILE A 61 22.61 33.81 -4.54
C ILE A 61 23.58 34.62 -5.40
N TYR A 62 23.50 35.94 -5.31
CA TYR A 62 24.46 36.88 -5.88
C TYR A 62 25.23 37.59 -4.77
N ILE A 63 26.53 37.78 -4.98
CA ILE A 63 27.38 38.47 -4.02
C ILE A 63 27.76 39.82 -4.60
N PHE A 64 27.45 40.89 -3.88
CA PHE A 64 27.83 42.25 -4.26
C PHE A 64 29.14 42.63 -3.54
N SER A 65 30.25 42.69 -4.28
CA SER A 65 31.59 42.93 -3.74
C SER A 65 32.50 43.71 -4.70
N ASN A 66 33.29 44.62 -4.14
CA ASN A 66 34.30 45.40 -4.86
C ASN A 66 35.65 44.65 -5.03
N SER A 67 35.78 43.42 -4.52
CA SER A 67 37.00 42.63 -4.57
C SER A 67 36.71 41.20 -5.05
N GLU A 68 37.08 40.88 -6.30
CA GLU A 68 36.84 39.56 -6.92
C GLU A 68 37.50 38.39 -6.15
N ILE A 69 38.58 38.65 -5.40
CA ILE A 69 39.52 37.61 -4.91
C ILE A 69 39.00 36.82 -3.70
N ALA A 70 38.06 37.32 -2.90
CA ALA A 70 37.70 36.71 -1.61
C ALA A 70 36.78 35.48 -1.71
N HIS A 71 36.01 35.34 -2.80
CA HIS A 71 34.93 34.34 -2.90
C HIS A 71 34.90 33.53 -4.20
N GLU A 72 35.96 33.54 -5.01
CA GLU A 72 36.05 32.74 -6.26
C GLU A 72 35.79 31.24 -6.07
N ASN A 73 36.05 30.69 -4.88
CA ASN A 73 35.78 29.28 -4.56
C ASN A 73 34.33 29.00 -4.14
N TRP A 74 33.52 30.03 -3.84
CA TRP A 74 32.15 29.84 -3.34
C TRP A 74 31.19 29.37 -4.43
N SER A 75 31.35 29.85 -5.66
CA SER A 75 30.58 29.37 -6.82
C SER A 75 30.88 27.91 -7.17
N LYS A 76 32.09 27.42 -6.85
CA LYS A 76 32.47 26.01 -6.99
C LYS A 76 31.97 25.13 -5.84
N GLN A 77 31.90 25.68 -4.63
CA GLN A 77 31.50 24.97 -3.42
C GLN A 77 29.97 24.89 -3.26
N TRP A 78 29.25 25.97 -3.56
CA TRP A 78 27.79 26.08 -3.40
C TRP A 78 27.11 26.39 -4.73
N LYS A 79 26.39 25.40 -5.28
CA LYS A 79 25.76 25.45 -6.62
C LYS A 79 24.80 26.62 -6.85
N LYS A 80 24.25 27.20 -5.78
CA LYS A 80 23.30 28.32 -5.82
C LYS A 80 23.98 29.68 -5.90
N VAL A 81 25.29 29.77 -5.65
CA VAL A 81 26.05 31.02 -5.84
C VAL A 81 26.34 31.17 -7.33
N LYS A 82 25.67 32.11 -8.00
CA LYS A 82 25.73 32.27 -9.46
C LYS A 82 26.71 33.33 -9.95
N GLY A 83 27.19 34.21 -9.07
CA GLY A 83 28.21 35.18 -9.45
C GLY A 83 28.53 36.20 -8.35
N ILE A 84 29.69 36.82 -8.49
CA ILE A 84 30.18 37.94 -7.69
C ILE A 84 30.24 39.15 -8.61
N PHE A 85 29.65 40.26 -8.19
CA PHE A 85 29.52 41.46 -9.02
C PHE A 85 29.94 42.69 -8.24
N ASN A 86 30.68 43.58 -8.89
CA ASN A 86 31.10 44.88 -8.35
C ASN A 86 30.15 46.02 -8.72
N ASP A 87 29.19 45.76 -9.59
CA ASP A 87 28.16 46.71 -10.02
C ASP A 87 26.78 46.07 -9.92
N ILE A 88 25.87 46.76 -9.24
CA ILE A 88 24.48 46.32 -9.11
C ILE A 88 23.79 46.28 -10.47
N SER A 89 24.21 47.11 -11.42
CA SER A 89 23.65 47.11 -12.78
C SER A 89 23.84 45.76 -13.47
N LEU A 90 24.96 45.08 -13.20
CA LEU A 90 25.25 43.73 -13.71
C LEU A 90 24.38 42.67 -13.02
N ILE A 91 24.19 42.79 -11.70
CA ILE A 91 23.24 41.92 -10.96
C ILE A 91 21.82 42.12 -11.51
N SER A 92 21.39 43.36 -11.70
CA SER A 92 20.10 43.70 -12.31
C SER A 92 19.96 43.10 -13.72
N ASN A 93 20.99 43.19 -14.57
CA ASN A 93 20.97 42.59 -15.90
C ASN A 93 20.87 41.06 -15.83
N GLN A 94 21.60 40.41 -14.93
CA GLN A 94 21.55 38.97 -14.77
C GLN A 94 20.18 38.49 -14.24
N ILE A 95 19.61 39.24 -13.31
CA ILE A 95 18.26 39.02 -12.81
C ILE A 95 17.24 39.16 -13.94
N LYS A 96 17.32 40.23 -14.75
CA LYS A 96 16.47 40.43 -15.93
C LYS A 96 16.53 39.21 -16.86
N GLN A 97 17.74 38.77 -17.19
CA GLN A 97 17.94 37.59 -18.03
C GLN A 97 17.36 36.32 -17.40
N ASN A 98 17.51 36.13 -16.08
CA ASN A 98 16.95 34.97 -15.39
C ASN A 98 15.41 35.00 -15.32
N VAL A 99 14.81 36.17 -15.10
CA VAL A 99 13.35 36.33 -15.11
C VAL A 99 12.79 36.05 -16.49
N CYS A 100 13.38 36.61 -17.55
CA CYS A 100 12.98 36.31 -18.94
C CYS A 100 13.11 34.83 -19.26
N ARG A 101 14.22 34.18 -18.87
CA ARG A 101 14.41 32.73 -19.03
C ARG A 101 13.37 31.92 -18.26
N TYR A 102 13.04 32.33 -17.03
CA TYR A 102 12.04 31.63 -16.23
C TYR A 102 10.65 31.73 -16.85
N GLU A 103 10.23 32.91 -17.32
CA GLU A 103 8.96 33.08 -18.01
C GLU A 103 8.90 32.25 -19.30
N GLN A 104 9.98 32.18 -20.08
CA GLN A 104 10.05 31.32 -21.26
C GLN A 104 9.99 29.82 -20.92
N ASN A 105 10.78 29.37 -19.93
CA ASN A 105 10.89 27.96 -19.54
C ASN A 105 9.65 27.44 -18.81
N SER A 106 8.90 28.31 -18.14
CA SER A 106 7.75 27.93 -17.32
C SER A 106 6.43 27.87 -18.09
N THR A 107 6.51 27.72 -19.41
CA THR A 107 5.32 27.59 -20.27
C THR A 107 4.56 26.30 -19.92
N PRO A 108 3.28 26.39 -19.51
CA PRO A 108 2.50 25.20 -19.18
C PRO A 108 2.18 24.38 -20.44
N ILE A 109 2.64 23.14 -20.48
CA ILE A 109 2.42 22.20 -21.58
C ILE A 109 1.63 20.99 -21.08
N ASN A 110 0.58 20.60 -21.79
CA ASN A 110 -0.11 19.32 -21.56
C ASN A 110 0.11 18.37 -22.73
N ILE A 111 0.24 17.08 -22.43
CA ILE A 111 0.56 16.04 -23.42
C ILE A 111 -0.46 14.91 -23.31
N VAL A 112 -0.93 14.41 -24.44
CA VAL A 112 -1.81 13.25 -24.58
C VAL A 112 -1.13 12.22 -25.47
N SER A 113 -1.05 10.97 -25.02
CA SER A 113 -0.41 9.87 -25.75
C SER A 113 -1.37 9.18 -26.74
N THR A 114 -0.82 8.44 -27.70
CA THR A 114 -1.51 7.85 -28.87
C THR A 114 -2.31 6.58 -28.61
N SER A 115 -2.71 6.26 -27.37
CA SER A 115 -3.37 4.97 -27.07
C SER A 115 -4.62 4.78 -27.91
N SER A 116 -4.65 3.70 -28.70
CA SER A 116 -5.66 3.35 -29.70
C SER A 116 -7.06 3.00 -29.14
N ALA A 117 -7.27 3.20 -27.84
CA ALA A 117 -8.58 3.19 -27.19
C ALA A 117 -8.58 4.35 -26.19
N ILE A 118 -9.26 5.45 -26.54
CA ILE A 118 -9.29 6.64 -25.69
C ILE A 118 -10.22 6.36 -24.51
N ASN A 119 -9.66 6.06 -23.34
CA ASN A 119 -10.41 6.08 -22.08
C ASN A 119 -10.60 7.55 -21.67
N PHE A 120 -11.73 8.15 -22.05
CA PHE A 120 -12.02 9.57 -21.79
C PHE A 120 -12.10 9.94 -20.30
N ASN A 121 -12.26 8.95 -19.42
CA ASN A 121 -12.21 9.15 -17.97
C ASN A 121 -10.78 9.39 -17.43
N GLU A 122 -9.75 9.20 -18.25
CA GLU A 122 -8.33 9.42 -17.88
C GLU A 122 -7.74 10.71 -18.49
N LEU A 123 -8.47 11.39 -19.38
CA LEU A 123 -8.04 12.65 -19.97
C LEU A 123 -8.18 13.77 -18.95
N LYS A 124 -7.05 14.36 -18.53
CA LYS A 124 -7.08 15.52 -17.65
C LYS A 124 -7.85 16.66 -18.36
N ALA A 125 -8.96 17.10 -17.77
CA ALA A 125 -9.69 18.30 -18.20
C ALA A 125 -8.77 19.53 -18.38
N SER A 126 -7.60 19.54 -17.70
CA SER A 126 -6.55 20.52 -17.89
C SER A 126 -6.06 20.66 -19.33
N PHE A 127 -6.12 19.60 -20.17
CA PHE A 127 -5.71 19.68 -21.58
C PHE A 127 -6.57 20.68 -22.36
N MET A 128 -7.89 20.71 -22.10
CA MET A 128 -8.86 21.60 -22.74
C MET A 128 -9.15 22.86 -21.93
N TYR A 129 -8.49 23.05 -20.78
CA TYR A 129 -8.78 24.13 -19.85
C TYR A 129 -8.79 25.50 -20.51
N THR A 130 -7.73 25.85 -21.25
CA THR A 130 -7.64 27.17 -21.90
C THR A 130 -8.62 27.35 -23.03
N GLN A 131 -8.98 26.28 -23.77
CA GLN A 131 -10.02 26.36 -24.80
C GLN A 131 -11.39 26.65 -24.19
N LEU A 132 -11.78 25.89 -23.18
CA LEU A 132 -13.09 26.02 -22.55
C LEU A 132 -13.19 27.33 -21.77
N LEU A 133 -12.10 27.73 -21.10
CA LEU A 133 -11.98 29.04 -20.48
C LEU A 133 -12.11 30.18 -21.52
N LYS A 134 -11.45 30.06 -22.69
CA LYS A 134 -11.59 31.03 -23.79
C LYS A 134 -13.05 31.17 -24.19
N GLU A 135 -13.73 30.05 -24.46
CA GLU A 135 -15.15 30.04 -24.84
C GLU A 135 -16.02 30.72 -23.77
N ILE A 136 -15.80 30.42 -22.50
CA ILE A 136 -16.50 31.05 -21.36
C ILE A 136 -16.24 32.56 -21.30
N LEU A 137 -14.99 33.00 -21.48
CA LEU A 137 -14.61 34.42 -21.47
C LEU A 137 -15.19 35.20 -22.66
N LEU A 138 -15.38 34.55 -23.81
CA LEU A 138 -16.02 35.13 -25.00
C LEU A 138 -17.54 35.30 -24.80
N GLU A 139 -18.19 34.41 -24.04
CA GLU A 139 -19.61 34.51 -23.65
C GLU A 139 -19.86 35.51 -22.52
N MET A 140 -18.83 35.86 -21.74
CA MET A 140 -18.95 36.80 -20.64
C MET A 140 -19.32 38.19 -21.14
N GLU A 141 -20.37 38.77 -20.55
CA GLU A 141 -20.75 40.16 -20.78
C GLU A 141 -19.70 41.08 -20.16
N HIS A 142 -18.91 41.75 -21.00
CA HIS A 142 -17.99 42.79 -20.54
C HIS A 142 -18.67 44.14 -20.70
N ASN A 143 -18.84 44.84 -19.59
CA ASN A 143 -19.29 46.23 -19.55
C ASN A 143 -18.11 47.17 -19.84
N GLU A 144 -18.39 48.40 -20.30
CA GLU A 144 -17.38 49.48 -20.46
C GLU A 144 -16.60 49.78 -19.15
N GLN A 145 -17.06 49.23 -18.02
CA GLN A 145 -16.46 49.37 -16.69
C GLN A 145 -15.37 48.34 -16.39
N GLY A 146 -15.20 47.28 -17.20
CA GLY A 146 -14.26 46.19 -16.95
C GLY A 146 -12.79 46.64 -16.86
N LYS A 147 -12.38 47.60 -17.71
CA LYS A 147 -11.05 48.24 -17.64
C LYS A 147 -10.85 48.92 -16.28
N ALA A 148 -11.81 49.73 -15.86
CA ALA A 148 -11.73 50.48 -14.61
C ALA A 148 -11.67 49.54 -13.39
N GLU A 149 -12.44 48.46 -13.38
CA GLU A 149 -12.38 47.45 -12.32
C GLU A 149 -11.02 46.73 -12.25
N PHE A 150 -10.41 46.44 -13.41
CA PHE A 150 -9.10 45.82 -13.47
C PHE A 150 -8.00 46.77 -13.00
N VAL A 151 -8.05 48.04 -13.42
CA VAL A 151 -7.11 49.08 -12.97
C VAL A 151 -7.21 49.26 -11.45
N GLU A 152 -8.43 49.35 -10.91
CA GLU A 152 -8.63 49.49 -9.46
C GLU A 152 -8.13 48.26 -8.70
N PHE A 153 -8.41 47.05 -9.21
CA PHE A 153 -7.84 45.81 -8.67
C PHE A 153 -6.30 45.84 -8.67
N CYS A 154 -5.68 46.36 -9.73
CA CYS A 154 -4.23 46.50 -9.79
C CYS A 154 -3.72 47.53 -8.78
N ARG A 155 -4.38 48.69 -8.64
CA ARG A 155 -4.00 49.74 -7.68
C ARG A 155 -4.08 49.23 -6.24
N VAL A 156 -5.15 48.52 -5.88
CA VAL A 156 -5.35 47.97 -4.52
C VAL A 156 -4.33 46.88 -4.18
N ASN A 157 -3.94 46.06 -5.16
CA ASN A 157 -2.99 44.96 -4.96
C ASN A 157 -1.51 45.37 -5.14
N VAL A 158 -1.21 46.64 -5.39
CA VAL A 158 0.16 47.16 -5.45
C VAL A 158 0.50 47.82 -4.11
N THR A 159 1.38 47.19 -3.36
CA THR A 159 1.62 47.60 -1.98
C THR A 159 2.67 48.70 -1.77
N GLU A 160 3.64 48.98 -2.68
CA GLU A 160 4.63 50.06 -2.41
C GLU A 160 5.65 50.40 -3.55
N ILE A 161 5.26 50.58 -4.83
CA ILE A 161 6.24 50.94 -5.90
C ILE A 161 5.69 51.96 -6.92
N ASN A 162 6.30 53.15 -6.98
CA ASN A 162 5.94 54.23 -7.92
C ASN A 162 6.03 53.80 -9.41
N THR A 163 7.04 53.03 -9.80
CA THR A 163 7.23 52.65 -11.23
C THR A 163 6.17 51.67 -11.76
N THR A 164 5.58 50.83 -10.90
CA THR A 164 4.49 49.93 -11.31
C THR A 164 3.16 50.68 -11.39
N LEU A 165 2.96 51.65 -10.48
CA LEU A 165 1.84 52.58 -10.54
C LEU A 165 1.89 53.45 -11.79
N ASP A 166 3.07 53.95 -12.18
CA ASP A 166 3.26 54.73 -13.42
C ASP A 166 2.80 53.94 -14.66
N VAL A 167 3.11 52.64 -14.73
CA VAL A 167 2.70 51.77 -15.84
C VAL A 167 1.20 51.44 -15.80
N ILE A 168 0.61 51.30 -14.61
CA ILE A 168 -0.84 51.12 -14.44
C ILE A 168 -1.58 52.40 -14.85
N ASP A 169 -1.06 53.57 -14.49
CA ASP A 169 -1.65 54.86 -14.83
C ASP A 169 -1.47 55.19 -16.32
N GLU A 170 -0.36 54.78 -16.92
CA GLU A 170 -0.17 54.79 -18.38
C GLU A 170 -1.19 53.88 -19.06
N PHE A 171 -1.37 52.65 -18.57
CA PHE A 171 -2.39 51.75 -19.10
C PHE A 171 -3.80 52.35 -18.99
N ASP A 172 -4.17 52.90 -17.83
CA ASP A 172 -5.51 53.49 -17.61
C ASP A 172 -5.80 54.65 -18.59
N ARG A 173 -4.81 55.55 -18.77
CA ARG A 173 -4.92 56.74 -19.62
C ARG A 173 -4.84 56.42 -21.11
N ASP A 174 -3.90 55.56 -21.51
CA ASP A 174 -3.50 55.38 -22.91
C ASP A 174 -3.99 54.04 -23.51
N PHE A 175 -4.82 53.27 -22.79
CA PHE A 175 -5.34 51.98 -23.23
C PHE A 175 -5.93 52.06 -24.65
N ASP A 176 -6.85 53.00 -24.85
CA ASP A 176 -7.64 53.17 -26.07
C ASP A 176 -6.83 53.77 -27.24
N ASN A 177 -5.61 54.26 -26.97
CA ASN A 177 -4.70 54.81 -27.98
C ASN A 177 -3.92 53.71 -28.70
N HIS A 178 -3.85 52.50 -28.13
CA HIS A 178 -3.07 51.38 -28.66
C HIS A 178 -3.92 50.12 -28.76
N THR A 179 -3.45 49.16 -29.55
CA THR A 179 -4.16 47.90 -29.73
C THR A 179 -3.87 46.90 -28.60
N PRO A 180 -4.75 45.92 -28.31
CA PRO A 180 -4.47 44.85 -27.36
C PRO A 180 -3.13 44.12 -27.59
N VAL A 181 -2.77 43.82 -28.83
CA VAL A 181 -1.47 43.20 -29.20
C VAL A 181 -0.30 44.08 -28.79
N TRP A 182 -0.40 45.40 -28.98
CA TRP A 182 0.64 46.34 -28.56
C TRP A 182 0.83 46.31 -27.04
N TRP A 183 -0.27 46.31 -26.27
CA TRP A 183 -0.22 46.19 -24.82
C TRP A 183 0.28 44.83 -24.34
N TYR A 184 -0.05 43.76 -25.07
CA TYR A 184 0.42 42.41 -24.76
C TYR A 184 1.92 42.24 -25.04
N THR A 185 2.46 42.87 -26.08
CA THR A 185 3.90 42.79 -26.42
C THR A 185 4.77 43.75 -25.60
N LYS A 186 4.16 44.66 -24.83
CA LYS A 186 4.85 45.49 -23.85
C LYS A 186 5.19 44.67 -22.59
N ASP A 187 6.47 44.41 -22.41
CA ASP A 187 7.08 43.49 -21.44
C ASP A 187 6.71 43.70 -19.95
N ILE A 188 6.48 44.95 -19.51
CA ILE A 188 6.48 45.29 -18.07
C ILE A 188 5.15 45.04 -17.33
N PHE A 189 4.02 44.78 -18.00
CA PHE A 189 2.71 44.72 -17.32
C PHE A 189 1.79 43.58 -17.74
N ILE A 190 1.06 43.73 -18.85
CA ILE A 190 0.01 42.79 -19.22
C ILE A 190 0.58 41.42 -19.59
N TYR A 191 1.69 41.38 -20.34
CA TYR A 191 2.38 40.16 -20.73
C TYR A 191 2.66 39.24 -19.53
N SER A 192 3.41 39.77 -18.55
CA SER A 192 3.87 39.04 -17.37
C SER A 192 2.70 38.64 -16.47
N MET A 193 1.73 39.52 -16.25
CA MET A 193 0.56 39.23 -15.42
C MET A 193 -0.33 38.15 -16.03
N LEU A 194 -0.64 38.26 -17.32
CA LEU A 194 -1.49 37.32 -18.03
C LEU A 194 -0.83 35.94 -18.13
N ASN A 195 0.42 35.87 -18.58
CA ASN A 195 1.13 34.60 -18.71
C ASN A 195 1.35 33.91 -17.36
N SER A 196 1.64 34.69 -16.30
CA SER A 196 1.75 34.13 -14.95
C SER A 196 0.40 33.63 -14.44
N ALA A 197 -0.69 34.35 -14.69
CA ALA A 197 -2.03 33.94 -14.29
C ALA A 197 -2.50 32.67 -15.03
N LEU A 198 -2.25 32.55 -16.34
CA LEU A 198 -2.57 31.34 -17.10
C LEU A 198 -1.74 30.14 -16.63
N ARG A 199 -0.45 30.34 -16.34
CA ARG A 199 0.46 29.32 -15.81
C ARG A 199 0.08 28.82 -14.42
N THR A 200 -0.28 29.73 -13.52
CA THR A 200 -0.69 29.41 -12.14
C THR A 200 -2.18 29.14 -12.01
N GLN A 201 -2.92 29.17 -13.13
CA GLN A 201 -4.38 29.09 -13.19
C GLN A 201 -5.04 30.06 -12.21
N ASN A 202 -4.53 31.29 -12.08
CA ASN A 202 -5.11 32.29 -11.20
C ASN A 202 -6.40 32.87 -11.83
N ILE A 203 -7.53 32.22 -11.54
CA ILE A 203 -8.84 32.54 -12.09
C ILE A 203 -9.27 33.98 -11.79
N GLU A 204 -8.95 34.51 -10.60
CA GLU A 204 -9.33 35.88 -10.24
C GLU A 204 -8.71 36.90 -11.20
N ILE A 205 -7.40 36.79 -11.43
CA ILE A 205 -6.68 37.65 -12.36
C ILE A 205 -7.16 37.41 -13.80
N ILE A 206 -7.36 36.15 -14.21
CA ILE A 206 -7.86 35.79 -15.54
C ILE A 206 -9.24 36.43 -15.80
N LEU A 207 -10.17 36.37 -14.84
CA LEU A 207 -11.50 36.96 -14.98
C LEU A 207 -11.44 38.48 -15.02
N LYS A 208 -10.59 39.10 -14.20
CA LYS A 208 -10.37 40.56 -14.23
C LYS A 208 -9.74 41.03 -15.54
N LEU A 209 -8.86 40.22 -16.13
CA LEU A 209 -8.31 40.42 -17.47
C LEU A 209 -9.23 39.89 -18.60
N GLY A 210 -10.43 39.39 -18.30
CA GLY A 210 -11.28 38.71 -19.27
C GLY A 210 -11.61 39.58 -20.49
N PHE A 211 -11.84 40.88 -20.28
CA PHE A 211 -12.09 41.84 -21.36
C PHE A 211 -10.88 41.94 -22.30
N PHE A 212 -9.68 42.04 -21.72
CA PHE A 212 -8.44 42.16 -22.46
C PHE A 212 -8.11 40.87 -23.23
N ILE A 213 -8.29 39.70 -22.61
CA ILE A 213 -8.07 38.40 -23.24
C ILE A 213 -8.98 38.23 -24.46
N ARG A 214 -10.26 38.60 -24.33
CA ARG A 214 -11.23 38.61 -25.43
C ARG A 214 -10.78 39.52 -26.56
N ASP A 215 -10.40 40.75 -26.25
CA ASP A 215 -10.03 41.75 -27.26
C ASP A 215 -8.71 41.41 -27.94
N LEU A 216 -7.73 40.87 -27.20
CA LEU A 216 -6.48 40.32 -27.75
C LEU A 216 -6.77 39.16 -28.71
N TYR A 217 -7.61 38.20 -28.32
CA TYR A 217 -7.99 37.09 -29.20
C TYR A 217 -8.64 37.57 -30.51
N ARG A 218 -9.62 38.49 -30.41
CA ARG A 218 -10.30 39.07 -31.58
C ARG A 218 -9.34 39.79 -32.50
N GLN A 219 -8.36 40.51 -31.94
CA GLN A 219 -7.35 41.18 -32.75
C GLN A 219 -6.44 40.18 -33.48
N ILE A 220 -6.01 39.11 -32.81
CA ILE A 220 -5.21 38.04 -33.45
C ILE A 220 -6.00 37.43 -34.63
N GLU A 221 -7.28 37.13 -34.42
CA GLU A 221 -8.17 36.59 -35.46
C GLU A 221 -8.37 37.57 -36.63
N GLN A 222 -8.49 38.87 -36.34
CA GLN A 222 -8.60 39.92 -37.36
C GLN A 222 -7.30 40.05 -38.19
N ILE A 223 -6.13 40.05 -37.55
CA ILE A 223 -4.83 40.10 -38.23
C ILE A 223 -4.66 38.85 -39.12
N TYR A 224 -4.97 37.67 -38.57
CA TYR A 224 -4.91 36.42 -39.31
C TYR A 224 -5.77 36.46 -40.59
N SER A 225 -7.04 36.84 -40.44
CA SER A 225 -8.02 36.91 -41.54
C SER A 225 -7.60 37.87 -42.66
N ASN A 226 -6.92 38.97 -42.32
CA ASN A 226 -6.47 39.96 -43.28
C ASN A 226 -5.19 39.53 -44.05
N SER A 227 -4.38 38.65 -43.48
CA SER A 227 -3.04 38.31 -43.99
C SER A 227 -3.00 37.38 -45.22
N HIS A 228 -4.12 36.73 -45.59
CA HIS A 228 -4.24 35.82 -46.75
C HIS A 228 -3.07 34.82 -46.91
N GLN A 229 -2.57 34.26 -45.81
CA GLN A 229 -1.45 33.32 -45.85
C GLN A 229 -1.87 31.99 -46.48
N THR A 230 -1.23 31.64 -47.61
CA THR A 230 -1.54 30.43 -48.38
C THR A 230 -0.39 29.41 -48.41
N THR A 231 0.79 29.77 -47.92
CA THR A 231 1.99 28.93 -47.95
C THR A 231 2.33 28.39 -46.57
N LYS A 232 2.60 27.09 -46.48
CA LYS A 232 3.14 26.46 -45.26
C LYS A 232 4.36 27.20 -44.75
N MET A 233 4.45 27.36 -43.44
CA MET A 233 5.56 28.04 -42.78
C MET A 233 6.09 27.22 -41.61
N THR A 234 7.36 27.42 -41.27
CA THR A 234 7.99 26.80 -40.11
C THR A 234 8.33 27.89 -39.11
N VAL A 235 7.95 27.69 -37.86
CA VAL A 235 8.31 28.57 -36.75
C VAL A 235 9.05 27.77 -35.69
N TYR A 236 9.80 28.49 -34.88
CA TYR A 236 10.71 27.95 -33.90
C TYR A 236 10.44 28.56 -32.53
N ARG A 237 10.70 27.74 -31.50
CA ARG A 237 10.73 28.18 -30.11
C ARG A 237 11.76 27.36 -29.36
N GLY A 238 12.67 28.03 -28.65
CA GLY A 238 13.58 27.38 -27.73
C GLY A 238 13.20 27.65 -26.29
N GLN A 239 13.27 26.62 -25.44
CA GLN A 239 13.10 26.76 -24.01
C GLN A 239 13.78 25.62 -23.24
N GLY A 240 14.03 25.86 -21.96
CA GLY A 240 14.38 24.84 -20.99
C GLY A 240 13.15 24.08 -20.50
N MET A 241 13.31 22.79 -20.21
CA MET A 241 12.27 21.92 -19.67
C MET A 241 12.83 20.97 -18.63
N SER A 242 12.02 20.54 -17.64
CA SER A 242 12.43 19.48 -16.73
C SER A 242 12.63 18.16 -17.48
N THR A 243 13.56 17.32 -17.02
CA THR A 243 13.78 15.99 -17.59
C THR A 243 12.50 15.16 -17.60
N ALA A 244 11.72 15.22 -16.52
CA ALA A 244 10.48 14.47 -16.39
C ALA A 244 9.40 14.90 -17.39
N ASP A 245 9.28 16.19 -17.68
CA ASP A 245 8.30 16.68 -18.66
C ASP A 245 8.73 16.37 -20.10
N PHE A 246 10.03 16.42 -20.37
CA PHE A 246 10.53 16.01 -21.68
C PHE A 246 10.40 14.52 -21.94
N ASP A 247 10.64 13.68 -20.94
CA ASP A 247 10.45 12.23 -21.07
C ASP A 247 9.00 11.90 -21.45
N LYS A 248 8.01 12.66 -20.96
CA LYS A 248 6.62 12.53 -21.41
C LYS A 248 6.45 12.86 -22.90
N ILE A 249 7.09 13.91 -23.41
CA ILE A 249 7.06 14.25 -24.86
C ILE A 249 7.66 13.09 -25.65
N LYS A 250 8.81 12.58 -25.22
CA LYS A 250 9.52 11.49 -25.89
C LYS A 250 8.71 10.19 -25.92
N MET A 251 7.98 9.88 -24.85
CA MET A 251 7.11 8.70 -24.76
C MET A 251 5.78 8.86 -25.51
N SER A 252 5.46 10.06 -25.99
CA SER A 252 4.17 10.40 -26.61
C SER A 252 4.33 10.78 -28.09
N GLU A 253 5.28 10.18 -28.82
CA GLU A 253 5.39 10.38 -30.27
C GLU A 253 4.07 10.00 -30.97
N GLY A 254 3.62 10.89 -31.87
CA GLY A 254 2.30 10.82 -32.48
C GLY A 254 1.17 11.34 -31.59
N GLY A 255 1.42 11.67 -30.32
CA GLY A 255 0.49 12.25 -29.34
C GLY A 255 0.10 13.72 -29.63
N LEU A 256 -0.77 14.30 -28.81
CA LEU A 256 -1.10 15.73 -28.84
C LEU A 256 -0.32 16.48 -27.76
N LEU A 257 0.08 17.71 -28.07
CA LEU A 257 0.73 18.64 -27.16
C LEU A 257 -0.01 19.98 -27.23
N SER A 258 -0.48 20.49 -26.10
CA SER A 258 -1.10 21.81 -26.02
C SER A 258 -0.26 22.79 -25.22
N PHE A 259 -0.15 24.02 -25.71
CA PHE A 259 0.37 25.15 -24.98
C PHE A 259 -0.78 25.90 -24.31
N ASN A 260 -0.76 26.00 -22.98
CA ASN A 260 -1.86 26.62 -22.21
C ASN A 260 -1.64 28.12 -21.97
N ASN A 261 -1.06 28.81 -22.94
CA ASN A 261 -0.87 30.25 -22.96
C ASN A 261 -0.95 30.78 -24.40
N PHE A 262 -0.86 32.10 -24.56
CA PHE A 262 -0.56 32.69 -25.87
C PHE A 262 0.89 32.33 -26.22
N LEU A 263 1.08 31.64 -27.34
CA LEU A 263 2.37 31.06 -27.70
C LEU A 263 3.10 32.02 -28.63
N SER A 264 4.13 32.68 -28.10
CA SER A 264 5.06 33.50 -28.89
C SER A 264 6.12 32.62 -29.55
N THR A 265 6.34 32.82 -30.85
CA THR A 265 7.31 32.08 -31.68
C THR A 265 8.01 33.01 -32.66
N SER A 266 9.09 32.52 -33.29
CA SER A 266 9.84 33.25 -34.31
C SER A 266 10.10 32.38 -35.53
N ASP A 267 10.18 32.99 -36.71
CA ASP A 267 10.70 32.32 -37.92
C ASP A 267 12.24 32.28 -37.94
N ASN A 268 12.91 32.96 -37.00
CA ASN A 268 14.36 32.91 -36.84
C ASN A 268 14.80 31.71 -35.99
N GLN A 269 15.40 30.73 -36.68
CA GLN A 269 15.93 29.52 -36.08
C GLN A 269 17.06 29.78 -35.07
N GLU A 270 17.97 30.72 -35.35
CA GLU A 270 19.16 30.95 -34.52
C GLU A 270 18.80 31.51 -33.15
N ILE A 271 17.85 32.45 -33.10
CA ILE A 271 17.35 33.04 -31.86
C ILE A 271 16.70 31.97 -30.98
N SER A 272 15.84 31.14 -31.57
CA SER A 272 15.20 30.04 -30.85
C SER A 272 16.20 29.00 -30.37
N LEU A 273 17.19 28.63 -31.19
CA LEU A 273 18.22 27.68 -30.78
C LEU A 273 19.08 28.23 -29.63
N MET A 274 19.42 29.53 -29.66
CA MET A 274 20.13 30.20 -28.57
C MET A 274 19.38 30.08 -27.24
N PHE A 275 18.05 30.25 -27.23
CA PHE A 275 17.25 30.09 -26.01
C PHE A 275 17.26 28.64 -25.51
N ALA A 276 17.08 27.65 -26.39
CA ALA A 276 17.15 26.24 -26.03
C ALA A 276 18.54 25.86 -25.48
N ASP A 277 19.60 26.34 -26.12
CA ASP A 277 20.98 26.09 -25.70
C ASP A 277 21.30 26.71 -24.33
N SER A 278 20.81 27.92 -24.08
CA SER A 278 21.02 28.63 -22.82
C SER A 278 20.46 27.88 -21.61
N ALA A 279 19.42 27.06 -21.80
CA ALA A 279 18.83 26.25 -20.73
C ALA A 279 19.80 25.20 -20.18
N ARG A 280 20.79 24.75 -20.96
CA ARG A 280 21.81 23.79 -20.52
C ARG A 280 22.67 24.30 -19.36
N GLN A 281 22.73 25.62 -19.16
CA GLN A 281 23.43 26.25 -18.04
C GLN A 281 22.82 25.86 -16.68
N ASN A 282 21.55 25.43 -16.66
CA ASN A 282 20.91 24.87 -15.48
C ASN A 282 21.02 23.35 -15.51
N SER A 283 21.58 22.70 -14.47
CA SER A 283 21.72 21.25 -14.36
C SER A 283 20.40 20.48 -14.32
N ASP A 284 19.31 21.16 -14.00
CA ASP A 284 18.01 20.55 -13.74
C ASP A 284 17.07 20.63 -14.95
N LEU A 285 17.49 21.35 -16.00
CA LEU A 285 16.73 21.54 -17.24
C LEU A 285 17.42 20.86 -18.42
N ILE A 286 16.65 20.57 -19.45
CA ILE A 286 17.19 20.25 -20.76
C ILE A 286 16.76 21.33 -21.76
N GLY A 287 17.62 21.60 -22.74
CA GLY A 287 17.28 22.47 -23.86
C GLY A 287 16.35 21.75 -24.82
N VAL A 288 15.19 22.34 -25.09
CA VAL A 288 14.23 21.85 -26.06
C VAL A 288 14.04 22.91 -27.13
N PHE A 289 14.38 22.53 -28.36
CA PHE A 289 14.20 23.31 -29.56
C PHE A 289 12.98 22.76 -30.31
N PHE A 290 11.86 23.48 -30.23
CA PHE A 290 10.65 23.14 -30.97
C PHE A 290 10.73 23.66 -32.39
N ARG A 291 10.57 22.75 -33.35
CA ARG A 291 10.39 23.06 -34.76
C ARG A 291 8.94 22.77 -35.14
N MET A 292 8.17 23.83 -35.37
CA MET A 292 6.73 23.76 -35.57
C MET A 292 6.38 24.00 -37.05
N GLU A 293 5.73 23.04 -37.69
CA GLU A 293 5.22 23.17 -39.05
C GLU A 293 3.76 23.64 -39.00
N ILE A 294 3.50 24.80 -39.60
CA ILE A 294 2.20 25.45 -39.66
C ILE A 294 1.64 25.26 -41.07
N ASP A 295 0.41 24.75 -41.15
CA ASP A 295 -0.40 24.73 -42.37
C ASP A 295 -1.51 25.80 -42.26
N PRO A 296 -1.36 26.98 -42.90
CA PRO A 296 -2.35 28.06 -42.80
C PRO A 296 -3.74 27.70 -43.35
N SER A 297 -3.89 26.58 -44.06
CA SER A 297 -5.23 26.10 -44.45
C SER A 297 -6.09 25.61 -43.26
N ILE A 298 -5.48 25.40 -42.10
CA ILE A 298 -6.15 25.03 -40.86
C ILE A 298 -6.75 26.29 -40.24
N SER A 299 -8.07 26.48 -40.38
CA SER A 299 -8.75 27.72 -39.98
C SER A 299 -9.01 27.85 -38.48
N SER A 300 -8.79 26.81 -37.69
CA SER A 300 -9.37 26.73 -36.34
C SER A 300 -8.58 27.38 -35.22
N ILE A 301 -7.27 27.58 -35.41
CA ILE A 301 -6.41 28.20 -34.41
C ILE A 301 -5.79 29.45 -35.03
N PRO A 302 -6.29 30.65 -34.68
CA PRO A 302 -5.74 31.88 -35.24
C PRO A 302 -4.36 32.17 -34.65
N PHE A 303 -3.45 32.60 -35.51
CA PHE A 303 -2.14 33.14 -35.16
C PHE A 303 -1.91 34.45 -35.93
N ALA A 304 -1.12 35.35 -35.38
CA ALA A 304 -0.84 36.65 -35.98
C ALA A 304 0.66 36.85 -36.12
N VAL A 305 1.09 37.27 -37.32
CA VAL A 305 2.44 37.82 -37.53
C VAL A 305 2.39 39.28 -37.10
N LEU A 306 3.22 39.67 -36.13
CA LEU A 306 3.03 40.90 -35.36
C LEU A 306 3.74 42.13 -35.90
N ASP A 307 4.50 42.02 -37.00
CA ASP A 307 5.28 43.07 -37.70
C ASP A 307 5.06 44.50 -37.15
N ASP A 308 4.19 45.30 -37.80
CA ASP A 308 3.96 46.72 -37.49
C ASP A 308 3.00 46.99 -36.32
N VAL A 309 2.51 45.94 -35.65
CA VAL A 309 1.42 46.02 -34.64
C VAL A 309 1.92 45.79 -33.22
N SER A 310 3.12 45.22 -33.08
CA SER A 310 3.80 45.02 -31.80
C SER A 310 4.34 46.31 -31.22
N TYR A 311 4.66 46.30 -29.91
CA TYR A 311 5.38 47.40 -29.25
C TYR A 311 6.75 47.69 -29.88
N PHE A 312 7.39 46.67 -30.47
CA PHE A 312 8.75 46.75 -31.00
C PHE A 312 8.86 47.19 -32.47
N SER A 313 7.71 47.35 -33.14
CA SER A 313 7.45 47.86 -34.50
C SER A 313 8.27 47.30 -35.69
N ASP A 314 9.59 47.13 -35.58
CA ASP A 314 10.47 46.71 -36.68
C ASP A 314 11.62 45.77 -36.28
N SER A 315 11.88 45.55 -34.98
CA SER A 315 13.10 44.86 -34.54
C SER A 315 13.01 43.33 -34.54
N GLU A 316 11.81 42.76 -34.39
CA GLU A 316 11.61 41.31 -34.27
C GLU A 316 10.33 40.85 -34.97
N ARG A 317 10.44 39.82 -35.82
CA ARG A 317 9.30 39.18 -36.46
C ARG A 317 8.70 38.12 -35.55
N GLU A 318 7.83 38.57 -34.66
CA GLU A 318 7.12 37.71 -33.72
C GLU A 318 5.85 37.11 -34.35
N ILE A 319 5.61 35.83 -34.08
CA ILE A 319 4.42 35.10 -34.51
C ILE A 319 3.72 34.60 -33.25
N LEU A 320 2.56 35.19 -32.96
CA LEU A 320 1.80 34.94 -31.76
C LEU A 320 0.58 34.09 -32.04
N PHE A 321 0.49 32.92 -31.41
CA PHE A 321 -0.70 32.08 -31.47
C PHE A 321 -1.66 32.40 -30.33
N SER A 322 -2.96 32.21 -30.61
CA SER A 322 -4.00 32.32 -29.60
C SER A 322 -3.84 31.31 -28.45
N MET A 323 -4.46 31.64 -27.31
CA MET A 323 -4.55 30.73 -26.16
C MET A 323 -5.18 29.39 -26.58
N HIS A 324 -4.53 28.28 -26.19
CA HIS A 324 -4.85 26.92 -26.60
C HIS A 324 -4.48 26.60 -28.06
N THR A 325 -3.17 26.45 -28.30
CA THR A 325 -2.67 25.89 -29.56
C THR A 325 -2.27 24.44 -29.34
N VAL A 326 -2.78 23.55 -30.20
CA VAL A 326 -2.53 22.11 -30.14
C VAL A 326 -1.66 21.68 -31.31
N PHE A 327 -0.68 20.82 -31.03
CA PHE A 327 0.24 20.26 -31.99
C PHE A 327 0.30 18.75 -31.87
N ARG A 328 0.50 18.07 -33.00
CA ARG A 328 0.86 16.66 -33.04
C ARG A 328 2.36 16.52 -32.79
N ILE A 329 2.74 15.67 -31.84
CA ILE A 329 4.14 15.39 -31.53
C ILE A 329 4.73 14.54 -32.66
N GLY A 330 5.72 15.07 -33.35
CA GLY A 330 6.51 14.37 -34.35
C GLY A 330 7.75 13.70 -33.73
N LYS A 331 8.75 13.44 -34.58
CA LYS A 331 10.01 12.83 -34.15
C LYS A 331 10.79 13.76 -33.23
N THR A 332 11.40 13.16 -32.21
CA THR A 332 12.38 13.83 -31.33
C THR A 332 13.79 13.40 -31.72
N GLN A 333 14.74 14.35 -31.76
CA GLN A 333 16.12 14.09 -32.14
C GLN A 333 17.08 14.82 -31.20
N GLN A 334 18.12 14.13 -30.74
CA GLN A 334 19.16 14.78 -29.95
C GLN A 334 20.07 15.58 -30.88
N ILE A 335 20.29 16.86 -30.55
CA ILE A 335 21.25 17.73 -31.25
C ILE A 335 22.61 17.62 -30.55
N GLU A 336 22.63 17.84 -29.24
CA GLU A 336 23.83 17.77 -28.38
C GLU A 336 23.49 17.19 -26.99
N ASP A 337 24.49 17.09 -26.11
CA ASP A 337 24.22 16.75 -24.71
C ASP A 337 23.22 17.73 -24.10
N ARG A 338 22.11 17.16 -23.58
CA ARG A 338 20.99 17.90 -22.96
C ARG A 338 20.36 18.97 -23.87
N LEU A 339 20.43 18.80 -25.20
CA LEU A 339 19.76 19.65 -26.20
C LEU A 339 19.06 18.80 -27.26
N TRP A 340 17.76 19.01 -27.44
CA TRP A 340 16.90 18.18 -28.28
C TRP A 340 16.03 19.01 -29.23
N GLU A 341 15.90 18.54 -30.48
CA GLU A 341 14.88 18.98 -31.42
C GLU A 341 13.59 18.17 -31.21
N VAL A 342 12.46 18.86 -31.14
CA VAL A 342 11.13 18.26 -31.13
C VAL A 342 10.34 18.83 -32.30
N LYS A 343 9.96 17.95 -33.25
CA LYS A 343 9.08 18.35 -34.35
C LYS A 343 7.64 18.38 -33.91
N LEU A 344 6.91 19.43 -34.28
CA LEU A 344 5.50 19.63 -33.97
C LEU A 344 4.75 19.99 -35.26
N TYR A 345 3.56 19.44 -35.43
CA TYR A 345 2.68 19.76 -36.57
C TYR A 345 1.39 20.38 -36.04
N LEU A 346 1.02 21.57 -36.53
CA LEU A 346 -0.23 22.21 -36.12
C LEU A 346 -1.43 21.30 -36.45
N THR A 347 -2.31 21.08 -35.48
CA THR A 347 -3.49 20.20 -35.66
C THR A 347 -4.74 21.00 -36.04
N SER A 348 -5.62 20.40 -36.85
CA SER A 348 -6.92 20.97 -37.18
C SER A 348 -8.03 20.50 -36.25
N ASP A 349 -9.14 21.23 -36.21
CA ASP A 349 -10.37 20.81 -35.51
C ASP A 349 -10.96 19.49 -36.03
N ASN A 350 -10.59 19.08 -37.24
CA ASN A 350 -11.00 17.80 -37.84
C ASN A 350 -10.11 16.62 -37.41
N ASP A 351 -9.12 16.82 -36.51
CA ASP A 351 -8.39 15.71 -35.90
C ASP A 351 -9.37 14.92 -35.02
N GLU A 352 -9.58 13.65 -35.36
CA GLU A 352 -10.58 12.78 -34.73
C GLU A 352 -10.43 12.71 -33.20
N GLN A 353 -9.19 12.73 -32.70
CA GLN A 353 -8.92 12.68 -31.25
C GLN A 353 -9.26 14.01 -30.58
N LEU A 354 -8.89 15.13 -31.21
CA LEU A 354 -9.16 16.47 -30.71
C LEU A 354 -10.66 16.81 -30.77
N GLN A 355 -11.35 16.43 -31.84
CA GLN A 355 -12.77 16.71 -32.05
C GLN A 355 -13.63 15.99 -30.99
N HIS A 356 -13.43 14.68 -30.82
CA HIS A 356 -14.15 13.91 -29.80
C HIS A 356 -13.90 14.43 -28.39
N LEU A 357 -12.65 14.78 -28.07
CA LEU A 357 -12.29 15.36 -26.77
C LEU A 357 -12.99 16.70 -26.53
N THR A 358 -13.00 17.56 -27.56
CA THR A 358 -13.61 18.89 -27.48
C THR A 358 -15.13 18.79 -27.33
N ASP A 359 -15.78 17.92 -28.10
CA ASP A 359 -17.23 17.75 -28.06
C ASP A 359 -17.71 17.15 -26.73
N TYR A 360 -17.00 16.15 -26.20
CA TYR A 360 -17.29 15.59 -24.89
C TYR A 360 -17.18 16.65 -23.78
N MET A 361 -16.06 17.38 -23.75
CA MET A 361 -15.84 18.41 -22.74
C MET A 361 -16.84 19.56 -22.85
N ARG A 362 -17.23 19.96 -24.07
CA ARG A 362 -18.27 20.97 -24.28
C ARG A 362 -19.63 20.49 -23.77
N GLN A 363 -20.00 19.23 -24.01
CA GLN A 363 -21.26 18.68 -23.49
C GLN A 363 -21.31 18.68 -21.97
N GLU A 364 -20.20 18.34 -21.31
CA GLU A 364 -20.12 18.28 -19.85
C GLU A 364 -20.09 19.67 -19.19
N ILE A 365 -19.45 20.66 -19.82
CA ILE A 365 -19.22 21.98 -19.20
C ILE A 365 -20.28 23.01 -19.58
N ARG A 366 -20.90 22.91 -20.75
CA ARG A 366 -21.80 23.96 -21.23
C ARG A 366 -23.06 24.03 -20.37
N GLN A 367 -23.20 25.15 -19.66
CA GLN A 367 -24.33 25.45 -18.79
C GLN A 367 -25.06 26.72 -19.28
N PRO A 368 -26.27 27.03 -18.76
CA PRO A 368 -27.09 28.14 -19.25
C PRO A 368 -26.42 29.53 -19.17
N THR A 369 -25.46 29.70 -18.26
CA THR A 369 -24.69 30.94 -18.12
C THR A 369 -23.20 30.64 -17.98
N TRP A 370 -22.36 31.58 -18.41
CA TRP A 370 -20.90 31.48 -18.31
C TRP A 370 -20.42 31.20 -16.87
N ARG A 371 -21.12 31.73 -15.85
CA ARG A 371 -20.80 31.50 -14.43
C ARG A 371 -20.94 30.02 -14.05
N HIS A 372 -21.99 29.36 -14.51
CA HIS A 372 -22.18 27.93 -14.27
C HIS A 372 -21.15 27.11 -15.01
N SER A 373 -20.88 27.45 -16.28
CA SER A 373 -19.86 26.78 -17.08
C SER A 373 -18.49 26.89 -16.41
N LEU A 374 -18.15 28.06 -15.85
CA LEU A 374 -16.92 28.27 -15.11
C LEU A 374 -16.86 27.42 -13.83
N SER A 375 -17.92 27.41 -13.02
CA SER A 375 -17.97 26.58 -11.80
C SER A 375 -17.81 25.10 -12.11
N THR A 376 -18.50 24.60 -13.15
CA THR A 376 -18.38 23.20 -13.59
C THR A 376 -16.98 22.90 -14.13
N LEU A 377 -16.37 23.83 -14.87
CA LEU A 377 -14.97 23.71 -15.30
C LEU A 377 -14.04 23.57 -14.10
N MET A 378 -14.23 24.37 -13.03
CA MET A 378 -13.43 24.27 -11.80
C MET A 378 -13.53 22.89 -11.15
N VAL A 379 -14.74 22.30 -11.10
CA VAL A 379 -14.91 20.92 -10.60
C VAL A 379 -14.14 19.92 -11.45
N LYS A 380 -14.24 20.02 -12.78
CA LYS A 380 -13.62 19.07 -13.71
C LYS A 380 -12.09 19.12 -13.68
N ILE A 381 -11.49 20.28 -13.43
CA ILE A 381 -10.03 20.44 -13.30
C ILE A 381 -9.50 20.13 -11.88
N GLY A 382 -10.39 19.83 -10.91
CA GLY A 382 -10.02 19.51 -9.54
C GLY A 382 -9.86 20.71 -8.59
N GLU A 383 -10.21 21.91 -9.03
CA GLU A 383 -10.12 23.16 -8.27
C GLU A 383 -11.36 23.35 -7.36
N PHE A 384 -11.56 22.41 -6.43
CA PHE A 384 -12.79 22.30 -5.64
C PHE A 384 -13.06 23.50 -4.72
N ASP A 385 -12.02 24.16 -4.19
CA ASP A 385 -12.16 25.38 -3.37
C ASP A 385 -12.74 26.54 -4.18
N ARG A 386 -12.26 26.71 -5.41
CA ARG A 386 -12.75 27.74 -6.33
C ARG A 386 -14.15 27.42 -6.85
N ALA A 387 -14.41 26.15 -7.15
CA ALA A 387 -15.76 25.70 -7.52
C ALA A 387 -16.77 26.02 -6.42
N GLU A 388 -16.44 25.71 -5.16
CA GLU A 388 -17.29 26.04 -4.01
C GLU A 388 -17.58 27.54 -3.91
N LEU A 389 -16.54 28.38 -3.99
CA LEU A 389 -16.68 29.84 -3.95
C LEU A 389 -17.62 30.36 -5.05
N LEU A 390 -17.44 29.88 -6.29
CA LEU A 390 -18.26 30.31 -7.42
C LEU A 390 -19.72 29.84 -7.28
N PHE A 391 -19.95 28.58 -6.87
CA PHE A 391 -21.30 28.08 -6.64
C PHE A 391 -22.01 28.82 -5.51
N ASN A 392 -21.31 29.14 -4.41
CA ASN A 392 -21.87 29.94 -3.32
C ASN A 392 -22.23 31.36 -3.79
N LYS A 393 -21.42 31.99 -4.64
CA LYS A 393 -21.74 33.30 -5.21
C LYS A 393 -22.96 33.28 -6.12
N ILE A 394 -23.14 32.21 -6.89
CA ILE A 394 -24.37 32.02 -7.69
C ILE A 394 -25.55 31.85 -6.73
N LEU A 395 -25.42 30.99 -5.71
CA LEU A 395 -26.43 30.71 -4.71
C LEU A 395 -26.94 31.97 -3.99
N GLU A 396 -26.05 32.91 -3.64
CA GLU A 396 -26.41 34.20 -3.03
C GLU A 396 -27.28 35.10 -3.92
N THR A 397 -27.12 34.96 -5.24
CA THR A 397 -27.85 35.76 -6.24
C THR A 397 -29.12 35.07 -6.76
N THR A 398 -29.28 33.78 -6.50
CA THR A 398 -30.46 33.01 -6.91
C THR A 398 -31.65 33.31 -6.01
N GLY A 399 -32.76 33.75 -6.58
CA GLY A 399 -33.99 34.02 -5.84
C GLY A 399 -34.62 32.74 -5.29
N ASN A 400 -35.30 32.83 -4.14
CA ASN A 400 -35.98 31.70 -3.51
C ASN A 400 -37.13 31.08 -4.35
N ASP A 401 -37.57 31.78 -5.39
CA ASP A 401 -38.64 31.32 -6.29
C ASP A 401 -38.14 30.30 -7.35
N GLU A 402 -36.82 30.17 -7.55
CA GLU A 402 -36.21 29.23 -8.49
C GLU A 402 -35.81 27.90 -7.82
N LEU A 403 -36.77 27.27 -7.12
CA LEU A 403 -36.50 26.06 -6.31
C LEU A 403 -35.79 24.93 -7.07
N ALA A 404 -36.14 24.66 -8.33
CA ALA A 404 -35.46 23.63 -9.12
C ALA A 404 -33.98 24.00 -9.41
N HIS A 405 -33.69 25.28 -9.59
CA HIS A 405 -32.31 25.73 -9.76
C HIS A 405 -31.53 25.68 -8.44
N LEU A 406 -32.19 26.06 -7.34
CA LEU A 406 -31.63 25.98 -6.00
C LEU A 406 -31.23 24.55 -5.62
N GLY A 407 -32.09 23.56 -5.92
CA GLY A 407 -31.76 22.15 -5.71
C GLY A 407 -30.54 21.72 -6.53
N TYR A 408 -30.43 22.14 -7.80
CA TYR A 408 -29.26 21.85 -8.64
C TYR A 408 -27.97 22.41 -8.03
N LEU A 409 -27.97 23.65 -7.54
CA LEU A 409 -26.79 24.26 -6.91
C LEU A 409 -26.34 23.47 -5.66
N TYR A 410 -27.28 23.04 -4.83
CA TYR A 410 -26.96 22.19 -3.68
C TYR A 410 -26.44 20.81 -4.09
N LEU A 411 -26.96 20.21 -5.17
CA LEU A 411 -26.42 18.97 -5.72
C LEU A 411 -24.95 19.14 -6.16
N GLN A 412 -24.62 20.25 -6.83
CA GLN A 412 -23.24 20.55 -7.24
C GLN A 412 -22.32 20.81 -6.04
N LEU A 413 -22.76 21.58 -5.03
CA LEU A 413 -22.01 21.77 -3.79
C LEU A 413 -21.77 20.45 -3.06
N GLY A 414 -22.77 19.57 -3.01
CA GLY A 414 -22.60 18.21 -2.47
C GLY A 414 -21.52 17.42 -3.20
N SER A 415 -21.48 17.51 -4.54
CA SER A 415 -20.43 16.90 -5.37
C SER A 415 -19.04 17.48 -5.08
N VAL A 416 -18.94 18.80 -4.95
CA VAL A 416 -17.69 19.49 -4.59
C VAL A 416 -17.15 18.98 -3.24
N HIS A 417 -17.98 18.95 -2.20
CA HIS A 417 -17.55 18.47 -0.88
C HIS A 417 -17.25 16.97 -0.86
N ASN A 418 -17.95 16.17 -1.66
CA ASN A 418 -17.63 14.75 -1.81
C ASN A 418 -16.23 14.55 -2.39
N ASN A 419 -15.89 15.29 -3.45
CA ASN A 419 -14.56 15.24 -4.06
C ASN A 419 -13.45 15.77 -3.12
N LYS A 420 -13.77 16.69 -2.19
CA LYS A 420 -12.86 17.12 -1.11
C LYS A 420 -12.68 16.08 -0.01
N GLY A 421 -13.45 14.98 -0.01
CA GLY A 421 -13.46 13.97 1.07
C GLY A 421 -14.31 14.35 2.28
N ASN A 422 -15.07 15.44 2.23
CA ASN A 422 -15.92 15.93 3.31
C ASN A 422 -17.30 15.26 3.29
N LEU A 423 -17.34 13.95 3.57
CA LEU A 423 -18.54 13.09 3.42
C LEU A 423 -19.78 13.61 4.18
N THR A 424 -19.60 14.15 5.38
CA THR A 424 -20.72 14.66 6.21
C THR A 424 -21.34 15.92 5.63
N ILE A 425 -20.52 16.85 5.14
CA ILE A 425 -20.97 18.09 4.51
C ILE A 425 -21.64 17.75 3.17
N ALA A 426 -21.02 16.87 2.37
CA ALA A 426 -21.58 16.38 1.12
C ALA A 426 -22.97 15.77 1.30
N LEU A 427 -23.13 14.88 2.29
CA LEU A 427 -24.41 14.28 2.64
C LEU A 427 -25.46 15.35 2.99
N SER A 428 -25.09 16.37 3.76
CA SER A 428 -26.02 17.45 4.13
C SER A 428 -26.52 18.25 2.91
N TYR A 429 -25.65 18.50 1.95
CA TYR A 429 -26.00 19.20 0.71
C TYR A 429 -26.88 18.34 -0.20
N TYR A 430 -26.55 17.06 -0.38
CA TYR A 430 -27.40 16.16 -1.15
C TYR A 430 -28.79 15.98 -0.53
N GLN A 431 -28.90 15.94 0.80
CA GLN A 431 -30.19 15.89 1.48
C GLN A 431 -31.02 17.16 1.26
N LYS A 432 -30.40 18.34 1.32
CA LYS A 432 -31.06 19.62 1.00
C LYS A 432 -31.53 19.66 -0.45
N ALA A 433 -30.68 19.25 -1.39
CA ALA A 433 -31.02 19.19 -2.82
C ALA A 433 -32.24 18.30 -3.06
N LEU A 434 -32.22 17.09 -2.47
CA LEU A 434 -33.34 16.14 -2.52
C LEU A 434 -34.64 16.71 -1.94
N GLU A 435 -34.57 17.38 -0.78
CA GLU A 435 -35.76 17.98 -0.15
C GLU A 435 -36.43 19.03 -1.03
N ILE A 436 -35.62 19.82 -1.75
CA ILE A 436 -36.10 20.86 -2.65
C ILE A 436 -36.65 20.24 -3.93
N HIS A 437 -35.86 19.43 -4.62
CA HIS A 437 -36.25 18.80 -5.88
C HIS A 437 -37.47 17.90 -5.75
N GLN A 438 -37.63 17.19 -4.64
CA GLN A 438 -38.80 16.32 -4.43
C GLN A 438 -40.12 17.11 -4.36
N LYS A 439 -40.09 18.41 -4.04
CA LYS A 439 -41.28 19.29 -4.01
C LYS A 439 -41.68 19.81 -5.39
N VAL A 440 -40.73 19.91 -6.33
CA VAL A 440 -40.92 20.63 -7.61
C VAL A 440 -40.72 19.76 -8.86
N LEU A 441 -40.05 18.62 -8.75
CA LEU A 441 -39.77 17.71 -9.87
C LEU A 441 -40.62 16.43 -9.77
N PRO A 442 -40.98 15.82 -10.92
CA PRO A 442 -41.64 14.51 -10.93
C PRO A 442 -40.71 13.43 -10.37
N SER A 443 -41.29 12.38 -9.78
CA SER A 443 -40.54 11.32 -9.08
C SER A 443 -39.59 10.51 -9.97
N THR A 444 -39.70 10.61 -11.29
CA THR A 444 -38.82 9.96 -12.27
C THR A 444 -37.71 10.88 -12.80
N ASN A 445 -37.59 12.11 -12.26
CA ASN A 445 -36.59 13.06 -12.73
C ASN A 445 -35.16 12.55 -12.47
N PRO A 446 -34.24 12.66 -13.45
CA PRO A 446 -32.84 12.21 -13.31
C PRO A 446 -32.08 12.82 -12.13
N TYR A 447 -32.40 14.06 -11.72
CA TYR A 447 -31.76 14.68 -10.56
C TYR A 447 -32.09 13.93 -9.26
N LEU A 448 -33.34 13.52 -9.07
CA LEU A 448 -33.75 12.75 -7.88
C LEU A 448 -33.07 11.36 -7.84
N ILE A 449 -32.88 10.74 -9.00
CA ILE A 449 -32.17 9.45 -9.11
C ILE A 449 -30.69 9.64 -8.71
N THR A 450 -30.05 10.69 -9.25
CA THR A 450 -28.65 11.03 -8.96
C THR A 450 -28.46 11.35 -7.47
N GLU A 451 -29.35 12.13 -6.87
CA GLU A 451 -29.32 12.48 -5.45
C GLU A 451 -29.44 11.25 -4.55
N HIS A 452 -30.42 10.37 -4.83
CA HIS A 452 -30.55 9.14 -4.06
C HIS A 452 -29.34 8.22 -4.21
N ASN A 453 -28.73 8.14 -5.41
CA ASN A 453 -27.51 7.38 -5.64
C ASN A 453 -26.31 7.97 -4.87
N ASN A 454 -26.14 9.29 -4.89
CA ASN A 454 -25.06 9.96 -4.18
C ASN A 454 -25.22 9.84 -2.66
N ILE A 455 -26.44 10.01 -2.14
CA ILE A 455 -26.76 9.78 -0.73
C ILE A 455 -26.46 8.33 -0.33
N ALA A 456 -26.85 7.36 -1.16
CA ALA A 456 -26.54 5.95 -0.92
C ALA A 456 -25.04 5.70 -0.85
N MET A 457 -24.26 6.30 -1.76
CA MET A 457 -22.80 6.20 -1.76
C MET A 457 -22.17 6.81 -0.50
N MET A 458 -22.73 7.90 0.04
CA MET A 458 -22.27 8.49 1.31
C MET A 458 -22.52 7.55 2.49
N TYR A 459 -23.69 6.90 2.53
CA TYR A 459 -23.99 5.89 3.56
C TYR A 459 -23.14 4.64 3.41
N TYR A 460 -22.86 4.19 2.17
CA TYR A 460 -21.96 3.08 1.89
C TYR A 460 -20.55 3.39 2.42
N SER A 461 -20.02 4.57 2.09
CA SER A 461 -18.67 4.99 2.50
C SER A 461 -18.53 5.19 4.01
N SER A 462 -19.62 5.48 4.71
CA SER A 462 -19.67 5.56 6.18
C SER A 462 -19.97 4.23 6.87
N GLY A 463 -20.08 3.13 6.12
CA GLY A 463 -20.34 1.78 6.65
C GLY A 463 -21.80 1.49 7.02
N ASN A 464 -22.73 2.42 6.74
CA ASN A 464 -24.16 2.24 6.99
C ASN A 464 -24.84 1.56 5.77
N TYR A 465 -24.51 0.30 5.56
CA TYR A 465 -24.90 -0.45 4.35
C TYR A 465 -26.42 -0.64 4.22
N CYS A 466 -27.16 -0.83 5.31
CA CYS A 466 -28.62 -0.99 5.24
C CYS A 466 -29.32 0.27 4.71
N THR A 467 -28.86 1.45 5.15
CA THR A 467 -29.44 2.73 4.69
C THR A 467 -29.02 3.01 3.25
N ALA A 468 -27.78 2.70 2.90
CA ALA A 468 -27.28 2.78 1.53
C ALA A 468 -28.13 1.91 0.59
N LEU A 469 -28.36 0.65 0.94
CA LEU A 469 -29.14 -0.30 0.16
C LEU A 469 -30.56 0.21 -0.09
N ARG A 470 -31.25 0.72 0.93
CA ARG A 470 -32.60 1.30 0.79
C ARG A 470 -32.64 2.45 -0.23
N HIS A 471 -31.61 3.30 -0.25
CA HIS A 471 -31.52 4.38 -1.23
C HIS A 471 -31.19 3.84 -2.63
N PHE A 472 -30.29 2.87 -2.77
CA PHE A 472 -30.01 2.24 -4.06
C PHE A 472 -31.23 1.49 -4.63
N GLU A 473 -31.99 0.76 -3.81
CA GLU A 473 -33.24 0.11 -4.23
C GLU A 473 -34.28 1.13 -4.71
N LYS A 474 -34.36 2.29 -4.04
CA LYS A 474 -35.21 3.39 -4.49
C LYS A 474 -34.75 3.97 -5.83
N THR A 475 -33.44 4.13 -6.05
CA THR A 475 -32.92 4.55 -7.36
C THR A 475 -33.25 3.54 -8.45
N LEU A 476 -33.16 2.25 -8.16
CA LEU A 476 -33.50 1.18 -9.08
C LEU A 476 -34.99 1.23 -9.46
N GLU A 477 -35.87 1.40 -8.48
CA GLU A 477 -37.31 1.53 -8.70
C GLU A 477 -37.65 2.76 -9.57
N MET A 478 -37.02 3.90 -9.29
CA MET A 478 -37.22 5.14 -10.05
C MET A 478 -36.71 5.01 -11.49
N GLN A 479 -35.55 4.39 -11.69
CA GLN A 479 -34.99 4.16 -13.03
C GLN A 479 -35.85 3.22 -13.86
N HIS A 480 -36.44 2.17 -13.27
CA HIS A 480 -37.39 1.28 -13.96
C HIS A 480 -38.70 1.97 -14.37
N LYS A 481 -39.12 2.98 -13.61
CA LYS A 481 -40.30 3.81 -13.91
C LYS A 481 -39.99 4.95 -14.90
N SER A 482 -38.72 5.20 -15.21
CA SER A 482 -38.31 6.24 -16.15
C SER A 482 -38.66 5.83 -17.59
N PRO A 483 -39.20 6.74 -18.42
CA PRO A 483 -39.48 6.46 -19.83
C PRO A 483 -38.20 6.25 -20.66
N GLU A 484 -37.05 6.78 -20.20
CA GLU A 484 -35.74 6.55 -20.79
C GLU A 484 -35.02 5.43 -20.01
N GLN A 485 -35.18 4.18 -20.45
CA GLN A 485 -34.37 3.08 -19.93
C GLN A 485 -32.93 3.24 -20.39
N ASN A 486 -32.08 3.75 -19.50
CA ASN A 486 -30.64 3.85 -19.73
C ASN A 486 -29.95 2.62 -19.11
N ASP A 487 -29.60 1.66 -19.97
CA ASP A 487 -28.91 0.41 -19.59
C ASP A 487 -27.58 0.67 -18.85
N SER A 488 -26.88 1.77 -19.13
CA SER A 488 -25.65 2.16 -18.44
C SER A 488 -25.90 2.61 -16.99
N ASN A 489 -26.96 3.40 -16.76
CA ASN A 489 -27.37 3.80 -15.42
C ASN A 489 -27.84 2.59 -14.61
N LEU A 490 -28.61 1.69 -15.21
CA LEU A 490 -29.03 0.45 -14.58
C LEU A 490 -27.84 -0.44 -14.20
N ALA A 491 -26.84 -0.58 -15.07
CA ALA A 491 -25.62 -1.32 -14.77
C ALA A 491 -24.89 -0.75 -13.55
N THR A 492 -24.78 0.57 -13.47
CA THR A 492 -24.15 1.29 -12.34
C THR A 492 -24.91 1.05 -11.03
N ILE A 493 -26.24 1.17 -11.05
CA ILE A 493 -27.08 0.93 -9.87
C ILE A 493 -26.95 -0.53 -9.41
N TYR A 494 -27.03 -1.51 -10.32
CA TYR A 494 -26.84 -2.92 -9.97
C TYR A 494 -25.44 -3.20 -9.41
N ASN A 495 -24.41 -2.54 -9.92
CA ASN A 495 -23.04 -2.71 -9.42
C ASN A 495 -22.92 -2.20 -7.97
N ASN A 496 -23.52 -1.04 -7.69
CA ASN A 496 -23.53 -0.43 -6.35
C ASN A 496 -24.32 -1.28 -5.34
N ILE A 497 -25.46 -1.84 -5.76
CA ILE A 497 -26.23 -2.79 -4.94
C ILE A 497 -25.41 -4.05 -4.69
N GLY A 498 -24.77 -4.62 -5.71
CA GLY A 498 -23.87 -5.78 -5.58
C GLY A 498 -22.72 -5.52 -4.61
N ALA A 499 -22.07 -4.35 -4.70
CA ALA A 499 -21.02 -3.92 -3.79
C ALA A 499 -21.52 -3.74 -2.35
N THR A 500 -22.75 -3.26 -2.16
CA THR A 500 -23.37 -3.12 -0.84
C THR A 500 -23.65 -4.48 -0.21
N HIS A 501 -24.23 -5.43 -0.95
CA HIS A 501 -24.43 -6.80 -0.47
C HIS A 501 -23.09 -7.49 -0.17
N ASN A 502 -22.06 -7.28 -0.98
CA ASN A 502 -20.71 -7.81 -0.74
C ASN A 502 -20.16 -7.29 0.60
N ALA A 503 -20.28 -5.98 0.86
CA ALA A 503 -19.84 -5.36 2.12
C ALA A 503 -20.65 -5.85 3.34
N MET A 504 -21.91 -6.25 3.15
CA MET A 504 -22.76 -6.86 4.18
C MET A 504 -22.46 -8.34 4.43
N GLY A 505 -21.62 -8.99 3.61
CA GLY A 505 -21.33 -10.42 3.67
C GLY A 505 -22.36 -11.31 2.95
N GLU A 506 -23.28 -10.71 2.18
CA GLU A 506 -24.33 -11.41 1.42
C GLU A 506 -23.83 -11.78 0.02
N TYR A 507 -22.78 -12.59 -0.03
CA TYR A 507 -22.00 -12.90 -1.24
C TYR A 507 -22.81 -13.49 -2.40
N SER A 508 -23.75 -14.39 -2.12
CA SER A 508 -24.59 -15.01 -3.15
C SER A 508 -25.48 -13.98 -3.86
N THR A 509 -26.06 -13.05 -3.10
CA THR A 509 -26.89 -11.96 -3.63
C THR A 509 -26.03 -10.96 -4.40
N ALA A 510 -24.83 -10.65 -3.90
CA ALA A 510 -23.87 -9.79 -4.59
C ALA A 510 -23.52 -10.33 -5.99
N LEU A 511 -23.26 -11.63 -6.12
CA LEU A 511 -23.00 -12.27 -7.42
C LEU A 511 -24.16 -12.15 -8.40
N VAL A 512 -25.40 -12.29 -7.94
CA VAL A 512 -26.59 -12.11 -8.79
C VAL A 512 -26.65 -10.69 -9.35
N TYR A 513 -26.35 -9.68 -8.51
CA TYR A 513 -26.35 -8.29 -8.96
C TYR A 513 -25.16 -7.97 -9.87
N TYR A 514 -23.97 -8.47 -9.60
CA TYR A 514 -22.82 -8.32 -10.52
C TYR A 514 -23.06 -9.01 -11.86
N GLN A 515 -23.74 -10.16 -11.87
CA GLN A 515 -24.14 -10.83 -13.11
C GLN A 515 -25.13 -9.96 -13.92
N LYS A 516 -26.12 -9.35 -13.25
CA LYS A 516 -27.03 -8.38 -13.91
C LYS A 516 -26.29 -7.16 -14.45
N THR A 517 -25.34 -6.62 -13.69
CA THR A 517 -24.45 -5.55 -14.16
C THR A 517 -23.72 -5.96 -15.44
N PHE A 518 -23.11 -7.14 -15.44
CA PHE A 518 -22.38 -7.67 -16.59
C PHE A 518 -23.28 -7.82 -17.83
N GLU A 519 -24.48 -8.39 -17.67
CA GLU A 519 -25.46 -8.57 -18.75
C GLU A 519 -25.90 -7.24 -19.38
N MET A 520 -26.02 -6.18 -18.57
CA MET A 520 -26.34 -4.84 -19.08
C MET A 520 -25.14 -4.20 -19.79
N GLN A 521 -23.95 -4.28 -19.18
CA GLN A 521 -22.72 -3.74 -19.78
C GLN A 521 -22.39 -4.39 -21.11
N GLN A 522 -22.55 -5.71 -21.24
CA GLN A 522 -22.26 -6.45 -22.46
C GLN A 522 -23.16 -6.03 -23.66
N LYS A 523 -24.35 -5.48 -23.41
CA LYS A 523 -25.24 -4.97 -24.46
C LYS A 523 -24.79 -3.61 -25.00
N VAL A 524 -24.14 -2.81 -24.16
CA VAL A 524 -23.86 -1.39 -24.44
C VAL A 524 -22.39 -1.16 -24.79
N LEU A 525 -21.47 -1.92 -24.19
CA LEU A 525 -20.04 -1.66 -24.25
C LEU A 525 -19.31 -2.63 -25.21
N PRO A 526 -18.22 -2.18 -25.86
CA PRO A 526 -17.31 -3.07 -26.60
C PRO A 526 -16.69 -4.15 -25.72
N SER A 527 -16.32 -5.29 -26.31
CA SER A 527 -15.79 -6.45 -25.56
C SER A 527 -14.46 -6.22 -24.83
N ILE A 528 -13.74 -5.14 -25.15
CA ILE A 528 -12.46 -4.76 -24.54
C ILE A 528 -12.56 -3.54 -23.61
N ASP A 529 -13.78 -3.17 -23.22
CA ASP A 529 -14.01 -2.00 -22.36
C ASP A 529 -13.48 -2.21 -20.93
N PRO A 530 -12.68 -1.29 -20.35
CA PRO A 530 -12.17 -1.38 -18.99
C PRO A 530 -13.24 -1.53 -17.90
N ILE A 531 -14.46 -1.04 -18.12
CA ILE A 531 -15.58 -1.19 -17.18
C ILE A 531 -15.94 -2.67 -17.01
N LEU A 532 -15.88 -3.47 -18.08
CA LEU A 532 -16.13 -4.92 -18.01
C LEU A 532 -15.07 -5.62 -17.14
N ALA A 533 -13.80 -5.21 -17.23
CA ALA A 533 -12.74 -5.75 -16.39
C ALA A 533 -12.97 -5.49 -14.90
N THR A 534 -13.60 -4.36 -14.55
CA THR A 534 -13.96 -4.03 -13.17
C THR A 534 -15.05 -4.97 -12.64
N THR A 535 -16.08 -5.22 -13.44
CA THR A 535 -17.16 -6.16 -13.09
C THR A 535 -16.63 -7.59 -12.91
N TYR A 536 -15.75 -8.05 -13.82
CA TYR A 536 -15.06 -9.33 -13.66
C TYR A 536 -14.24 -9.40 -12.36
N SER A 537 -13.51 -8.33 -12.03
CA SER A 537 -12.73 -8.26 -10.79
C SER A 537 -13.60 -8.32 -9.54
N ASN A 538 -14.76 -7.65 -9.55
CA ASN A 538 -15.75 -7.71 -8.46
C ASN A 538 -16.31 -9.12 -8.27
N MET A 539 -16.70 -9.79 -9.36
CA MET A 539 -17.15 -11.19 -9.31
C MET A 539 -16.06 -12.13 -8.81
N ALA A 540 -14.82 -11.92 -9.24
CA ALA A 540 -13.68 -12.71 -8.79
C ALA A 540 -13.43 -12.58 -7.27
N SER A 541 -13.51 -11.35 -6.75
CA SER A 541 -13.36 -11.09 -5.31
C SER A 541 -14.39 -11.88 -4.50
N VAL A 542 -15.67 -11.86 -4.92
CA VAL A 542 -16.72 -12.63 -4.24
C VAL A 542 -16.50 -14.14 -4.36
N HIS A 543 -16.11 -14.63 -5.54
CA HIS A 543 -15.77 -16.04 -5.72
C HIS A 543 -14.58 -16.48 -4.86
N CYS A 544 -13.59 -15.61 -4.65
CA CYS A 544 -12.46 -15.86 -3.77
C CYS A 544 -12.92 -16.01 -2.31
N ILE A 545 -13.80 -15.13 -1.83
CA ILE A 545 -14.37 -15.21 -0.47
C ILE A 545 -15.17 -16.50 -0.27
N LEU A 546 -15.93 -16.91 -1.30
CA LEU A 546 -16.67 -18.18 -1.32
C LEU A 546 -15.78 -19.42 -1.52
N LYS A 547 -14.44 -19.25 -1.58
CA LYS A 547 -13.45 -20.31 -1.83
C LYS A 547 -13.67 -21.06 -3.16
N ASN A 548 -14.37 -20.44 -4.12
CA ASN A 548 -14.51 -20.93 -5.48
C ASN A 548 -13.37 -20.36 -6.34
N TYR A 549 -12.16 -20.86 -6.08
CA TYR A 549 -10.93 -20.34 -6.69
C TYR A 549 -10.88 -20.50 -8.21
N THR A 550 -11.53 -21.53 -8.76
CA THR A 550 -11.59 -21.76 -10.22
C THR A 550 -12.35 -20.66 -10.94
N ASN A 551 -13.53 -20.26 -10.42
CA ASN A 551 -14.29 -19.17 -11.01
C ASN A 551 -13.63 -17.81 -10.73
N ALA A 552 -12.98 -17.66 -9.57
CA ALA A 552 -12.24 -16.44 -9.27
C ALA A 552 -11.09 -16.20 -10.27
N LEU A 553 -10.28 -17.25 -10.54
CA LEU A 553 -9.21 -17.19 -11.55
C LEU A 553 -9.76 -16.91 -12.94
N PHE A 554 -10.81 -17.62 -13.38
CA PHE A 554 -11.42 -17.39 -14.70
C PHE A 554 -11.81 -15.92 -14.90
N ASN A 555 -12.46 -15.31 -13.90
CA ASN A 555 -12.87 -13.91 -13.97
C ASN A 555 -11.66 -12.96 -13.97
N LEU A 556 -10.64 -13.19 -13.15
CA LEU A 556 -9.43 -12.35 -13.16
C LEU A 556 -8.61 -12.49 -14.44
N GLU A 557 -8.53 -13.69 -15.02
CA GLU A 557 -7.89 -13.91 -16.31
C GLU A 557 -8.60 -13.13 -17.43
N LYS A 558 -9.94 -13.08 -17.39
CA LYS A 558 -10.71 -12.25 -18.32
C LYS A 558 -10.51 -10.76 -18.09
N ALA A 559 -10.51 -10.31 -16.83
CA ALA A 559 -10.17 -8.93 -16.49
C ALA A 559 -8.76 -8.56 -16.98
N LEU A 560 -7.79 -9.44 -16.77
CA LEU A 560 -6.41 -9.25 -17.19
C LEU A 560 -6.28 -9.20 -18.72
N GLU A 561 -6.98 -10.09 -19.44
CA GLU A 561 -6.99 -10.10 -20.92
C GLU A 561 -7.49 -8.77 -21.48
N ILE A 562 -8.58 -8.23 -20.90
CA ILE A 562 -9.13 -6.93 -21.29
C ILE A 562 -8.11 -5.82 -20.98
N GLN A 563 -7.61 -5.76 -19.74
CA GLN A 563 -6.68 -4.73 -19.30
C GLN A 563 -5.37 -4.72 -20.10
N GLN A 564 -4.83 -5.89 -20.47
CA GLN A 564 -3.62 -5.98 -21.29
C GLN A 564 -3.83 -5.47 -22.72
N LYS A 565 -5.06 -5.54 -23.25
CA LYS A 565 -5.42 -5.05 -24.58
C LYS A 565 -5.78 -3.57 -24.58
N SER A 566 -6.34 -3.05 -23.48
CA SER A 566 -6.86 -1.67 -23.40
C SER A 566 -5.95 -0.68 -22.66
N LEU A 567 -5.04 -1.14 -21.79
CA LEU A 567 -4.25 -0.27 -20.91
C LEU A 567 -2.73 -0.36 -21.19
N PRO A 568 -1.95 0.68 -20.87
CA PRO A 568 -0.49 0.64 -20.91
C PRO A 568 0.10 -0.43 -19.99
N PHE A 569 1.26 -0.98 -20.35
CA PHE A 569 1.91 -2.08 -19.61
C PHE A 569 2.33 -1.75 -18.16
N ILE A 570 2.43 -0.46 -17.80
CA ILE A 570 2.71 0.03 -16.44
C ILE A 570 1.46 0.52 -15.70
N HIS A 571 0.25 0.25 -16.22
CA HIS A 571 -0.97 0.76 -15.61
C HIS A 571 -1.24 0.12 -14.23
N PRO A 572 -1.58 0.90 -13.17
CA PRO A 572 -1.82 0.39 -11.82
C PRO A 572 -2.83 -0.76 -11.74
N ALA A 573 -3.89 -0.73 -12.56
CA ALA A 573 -4.90 -1.78 -12.60
C ALA A 573 -4.33 -3.18 -12.91
N LEU A 574 -3.27 -3.26 -13.74
CA LEU A 574 -2.60 -4.52 -14.03
C LEU A 574 -1.91 -5.07 -12.77
N ALA A 575 -1.26 -4.21 -11.98
CA ALA A 575 -0.62 -4.60 -10.73
C ALA A 575 -1.64 -5.12 -9.70
N THR A 576 -2.81 -4.48 -9.59
CA THR A 576 -3.90 -4.95 -8.74
C THR A 576 -4.41 -6.32 -9.18
N THR A 577 -4.65 -6.52 -10.48
CA THR A 577 -5.11 -7.80 -11.02
C THR A 577 -4.08 -8.91 -10.81
N TYR A 578 -2.79 -8.65 -11.06
CA TYR A 578 -1.72 -9.60 -10.77
C TYR A 578 -1.64 -9.95 -9.27
N SER A 579 -1.82 -8.97 -8.39
CA SER A 579 -1.84 -9.22 -6.94
C SER A 579 -3.01 -10.12 -6.52
N ASN A 580 -4.19 -9.89 -7.08
CA ASN A 580 -5.38 -10.72 -6.80
C ASN A 580 -5.22 -12.15 -7.31
N ILE A 581 -4.64 -12.34 -8.50
CA ILE A 581 -4.31 -13.68 -9.03
C ILE A 581 -3.31 -14.37 -8.12
N ALA A 582 -2.28 -13.65 -7.66
CA ALA A 582 -1.27 -14.21 -6.76
C ALA A 582 -1.87 -14.70 -5.43
N VAL A 583 -2.79 -13.94 -4.84
CA VAL A 583 -3.50 -14.36 -3.62
C VAL A 583 -4.24 -15.67 -3.83
N ILE A 584 -4.94 -15.84 -4.96
CA ILE A 584 -5.68 -17.08 -5.25
C ILE A 584 -4.74 -18.27 -5.44
N HIS A 585 -3.64 -18.10 -6.17
CA HIS A 585 -2.65 -19.17 -6.32
C HIS A 585 -2.02 -19.56 -4.97
N ASN A 586 -1.82 -18.60 -4.06
CA ASN A 586 -1.34 -18.86 -2.71
C ASN A 586 -2.34 -19.71 -1.91
N GLU A 587 -3.64 -19.40 -1.99
CA GLU A 587 -4.71 -20.21 -1.38
C GLU A 587 -4.80 -21.62 -1.99
N MET A 588 -4.53 -21.76 -3.28
CA MET A 588 -4.47 -23.05 -3.99
C MET A 588 -3.16 -23.82 -3.75
N ARG A 589 -2.24 -23.29 -2.95
CA ARG A 589 -0.90 -23.85 -2.66
C ARG A 589 0.05 -23.91 -3.86
N ASP A 590 -0.24 -23.15 -4.92
CA ASP A 590 0.67 -22.94 -6.04
C ASP A 590 1.56 -21.71 -5.80
N TYR A 591 2.50 -21.87 -4.87
CA TYR A 591 3.36 -20.79 -4.40
C TYR A 591 4.30 -20.24 -5.48
N ALA A 592 4.69 -21.07 -6.46
CA ALA A 592 5.59 -20.66 -7.53
C ALA A 592 4.90 -19.63 -8.46
N THR A 593 3.67 -19.93 -8.87
CA THR A 593 2.88 -19.02 -9.71
C THR A 593 2.48 -17.77 -8.93
N ALA A 594 2.11 -17.91 -7.65
CA ALA A 594 1.81 -16.77 -6.78
C ALA A 594 2.99 -15.78 -6.71
N LEU A 595 4.21 -16.27 -6.49
CA LEU A 595 5.41 -15.42 -6.45
C LEU A 595 5.69 -14.74 -7.79
N SER A 596 5.49 -15.45 -8.91
CA SER A 596 5.66 -14.86 -10.25
C SER A 596 4.72 -13.68 -10.48
N PHE A 597 3.45 -13.80 -10.09
CA PHE A 597 2.48 -12.73 -10.25
C PHE A 597 2.71 -11.57 -9.26
N CYS A 598 3.06 -11.85 -8.01
CA CYS A 598 3.47 -10.80 -7.07
C CYS A 598 4.69 -10.02 -7.59
N GLN A 599 5.66 -10.68 -8.22
CA GLN A 599 6.83 -10.03 -8.80
C GLN A 599 6.45 -9.09 -9.95
N LYS A 600 5.54 -9.51 -10.84
CA LYS A 600 5.01 -8.65 -11.91
C LYS A 600 4.27 -7.42 -11.35
N ALA A 601 3.48 -7.59 -10.29
CA ALA A 601 2.82 -6.48 -9.62
C ALA A 601 3.84 -5.49 -9.01
N LEU A 602 4.86 -6.03 -8.34
CA LEU A 602 5.92 -5.23 -7.72
C LEU A 602 6.71 -4.43 -8.77
N GLU A 603 7.09 -5.04 -9.90
CA GLU A 603 7.82 -4.37 -10.99
C GLU A 603 7.07 -3.18 -11.59
N ILE A 604 5.74 -3.28 -11.70
CA ILE A 604 4.89 -2.16 -12.16
C ILE A 604 4.86 -1.07 -11.09
N GLN A 605 4.59 -1.45 -9.84
CA GLN A 605 4.46 -0.53 -8.72
C GLN A 605 5.77 0.24 -8.43
N GLU A 606 6.93 -0.42 -8.48
CA GLU A 606 8.23 0.24 -8.25
C GLU A 606 8.59 1.27 -9.33
N LYS A 607 8.03 1.15 -10.55
CA LYS A 607 8.26 2.12 -11.63
C LYS A 607 7.38 3.35 -11.52
N ILE A 608 6.18 3.23 -10.95
CA ILE A 608 5.16 4.30 -10.98
C ILE A 608 4.92 4.94 -9.61
N LEU A 609 5.24 4.25 -8.51
CA LEU A 609 4.93 4.69 -7.15
C LEU A 609 6.20 5.13 -6.40
N PRO A 610 6.09 6.12 -5.50
CA PRO A 610 7.18 6.47 -4.60
C PRO A 610 7.47 5.32 -3.62
N ALA A 611 8.71 5.25 -3.13
CA ALA A 611 9.21 4.12 -2.32
C ALA A 611 8.40 3.79 -1.05
N ASN A 612 7.65 4.75 -0.50
CA ASN A 612 6.81 4.57 0.68
C ASN A 612 5.31 4.44 0.34
N HIS A 613 4.93 4.11 -0.90
CA HIS A 613 3.51 3.95 -1.25
C HIS A 613 2.89 2.70 -0.59
N ILE A 614 1.64 2.79 -0.15
CA ILE A 614 0.96 1.72 0.60
C ILE A 614 0.83 0.41 -0.20
N ASP A 615 0.61 0.51 -1.51
CA ASP A 615 0.48 -0.67 -2.38
C ASP A 615 1.75 -1.55 -2.40
N LEU A 616 2.94 -0.94 -2.25
CA LEU A 616 4.18 -1.69 -2.13
C LEU A 616 4.17 -2.55 -0.85
N ALA A 617 3.65 -2.03 0.25
CA ALA A 617 3.52 -2.79 1.50
C ALA A 617 2.56 -3.97 1.38
N ILE A 618 1.44 -3.80 0.66
CA ILE A 618 0.49 -4.88 0.38
C ILE A 618 1.19 -5.98 -0.43
N THR A 619 1.93 -5.61 -1.49
CA THR A 619 2.65 -6.55 -2.32
C THR A 619 3.76 -7.27 -1.54
N TYR A 620 4.52 -6.57 -0.69
CA TYR A 620 5.52 -7.21 0.19
C TYR A 620 4.89 -8.21 1.16
N ASN A 621 3.72 -7.89 1.75
CA ASN A 621 2.97 -8.84 2.59
C ASN A 621 2.53 -10.08 1.81
N ASN A 622 2.07 -9.93 0.57
CA ASN A 622 1.65 -11.05 -0.26
C ASN A 622 2.83 -11.96 -0.67
N ILE A 623 3.97 -11.36 -1.04
CA ILE A 623 5.21 -12.11 -1.32
C ILE A 623 5.65 -12.85 -0.06
N ALA A 624 5.70 -12.17 1.09
CA ALA A 624 6.09 -12.77 2.35
C ALA A 624 5.21 -13.96 2.73
N SER A 625 3.91 -13.87 2.49
CA SER A 625 2.95 -14.96 2.71
C SER A 625 3.28 -16.18 1.84
N ALA A 626 3.50 -15.99 0.54
CA ALA A 626 3.83 -17.08 -0.37
C ALA A 626 5.20 -17.72 -0.06
N ILE A 627 6.21 -16.92 0.29
CA ILE A 627 7.54 -17.42 0.69
C ILE A 627 7.46 -18.22 1.99
N HIS A 628 6.70 -17.72 2.98
CA HIS A 628 6.47 -18.43 4.23
C HIS A 628 5.83 -19.80 3.98
N GLN A 629 4.78 -19.87 3.17
CA GLN A 629 4.12 -21.16 2.91
C GLN A 629 5.01 -22.17 2.17
N LYS A 630 6.05 -21.69 1.46
CA LYS A 630 7.10 -22.53 0.86
C LYS A 630 8.15 -23.02 1.88
N GLY A 631 8.17 -22.45 3.09
CA GLY A 631 9.04 -22.86 4.20
C GLY A 631 10.23 -21.94 4.49
N ASP A 632 10.42 -20.84 3.77
CA ASP A 632 11.49 -19.87 4.08
C ASP A 632 10.97 -18.76 5.02
N PHE A 633 11.01 -19.06 6.32
CA PHE A 633 10.52 -18.14 7.36
C PHE A 633 11.39 -16.88 7.49
N SER A 634 12.68 -16.96 7.16
CA SER A 634 13.65 -15.87 7.35
C SER A 634 13.43 -14.74 6.36
N THR A 635 13.29 -15.08 5.08
CA THR A 635 13.00 -14.12 4.01
C THR A 635 11.60 -13.53 4.18
N ALA A 636 10.61 -14.35 4.56
CA ALA A 636 9.26 -13.88 4.84
C ALA A 636 9.23 -12.84 5.99
N LEU A 637 9.94 -13.11 7.09
CA LEU A 637 10.03 -12.16 8.22
C LEU A 637 10.66 -10.82 7.80
N SER A 638 11.70 -10.85 6.97
CA SER A 638 12.33 -9.62 6.43
C SER A 638 11.35 -8.79 5.61
N LEU A 639 10.58 -9.43 4.72
CA LEU A 639 9.60 -8.75 3.88
C LEU A 639 8.41 -8.21 4.69
N TYR A 640 7.91 -8.96 5.68
CA TYR A 640 6.87 -8.45 6.59
C TYR A 640 7.34 -7.22 7.37
N ARG A 641 8.61 -7.18 7.81
CA ARG A 641 9.18 -5.99 8.47
C ARG A 641 9.27 -4.79 7.52
N LYS A 642 9.65 -5.02 6.27
CA LYS A 642 9.67 -3.97 5.23
C LYS A 642 8.27 -3.40 4.97
N ALA A 643 7.26 -4.26 4.88
CA ALA A 643 5.87 -3.84 4.74
C ALA A 643 5.39 -3.03 5.95
N LEU A 644 5.73 -3.47 7.17
CA LEU A 644 5.39 -2.78 8.41
C LEU A 644 6.00 -1.37 8.46
N GLU A 645 7.27 -1.21 8.07
CA GLU A 645 7.95 0.08 8.08
C GLU A 645 7.24 1.11 7.17
N ILE A 646 6.82 0.68 5.97
CA ILE A 646 6.07 1.53 5.04
C ILE A 646 4.71 1.89 5.66
N GLN A 647 3.99 0.91 6.18
CA GLN A 647 2.67 1.11 6.79
C GLN A 647 2.71 2.08 7.97
N GLN A 648 3.71 1.97 8.86
CA GLN A 648 3.86 2.86 10.02
C GLN A 648 4.14 4.32 9.63
N LYS A 649 4.77 4.56 8.47
CA LYS A 649 5.03 5.93 7.97
C LYS A 649 3.80 6.59 7.35
N VAL A 650 2.88 5.80 6.78
CA VAL A 650 1.78 6.31 5.96
C VAL A 650 0.42 6.22 6.65
N LEU A 651 0.18 5.16 7.41
CA LEU A 651 -1.13 4.87 7.99
C LEU A 651 -1.24 5.40 9.42
N PRO A 652 -2.46 5.79 9.86
CA PRO A 652 -2.74 6.03 11.27
C PRO A 652 -2.40 4.81 12.14
N SER A 653 -1.98 5.03 13.38
CA SER A 653 -1.56 3.97 14.29
C SER A 653 -2.63 2.93 14.63
N ASN A 654 -3.91 3.26 14.43
CA ASN A 654 -5.05 2.36 14.63
C ASN A 654 -5.53 1.68 13.33
N HIS A 655 -4.78 1.74 12.23
CA HIS A 655 -5.22 1.14 10.98
C HIS A 655 -5.13 -0.41 11.01
N LEU A 656 -6.20 -1.11 10.61
CA LEU A 656 -6.26 -2.59 10.67
C LEU A 656 -5.18 -3.33 9.87
N ALA A 657 -4.66 -2.72 8.80
CA ALA A 657 -3.54 -3.28 8.04
C ALA A 657 -2.28 -3.49 8.90
N LEU A 658 -2.02 -2.62 9.89
CA LEU A 658 -0.92 -2.78 10.85
C LEU A 658 -1.13 -4.03 11.70
N ALA A 659 -2.36 -4.25 12.20
CA ALA A 659 -2.69 -5.42 13.01
C ALA A 659 -2.48 -6.74 12.24
N THR A 660 -2.82 -6.76 10.95
CA THR A 660 -2.56 -7.91 10.07
C THR A 660 -1.06 -8.18 9.93
N THR A 661 -0.26 -7.16 9.63
CA THR A 661 1.19 -7.30 9.47
C THR A 661 1.87 -7.72 10.79
N TYR A 662 1.49 -7.13 11.92
CA TYR A 662 1.96 -7.54 13.25
C TYR A 662 1.62 -9.00 13.55
N SER A 663 0.40 -9.44 13.24
CA SER A 663 0.00 -10.84 13.41
C SER A 663 0.82 -11.81 12.56
N ASN A 664 1.18 -11.41 11.34
CA ASN A 664 2.02 -12.23 10.45
C ASN A 664 3.47 -12.32 10.95
N ILE A 665 4.03 -11.21 11.44
CA ILE A 665 5.34 -11.19 12.10
C ILE A 665 5.33 -12.08 13.35
N GLY A 666 4.30 -11.96 14.18
CA GLY A 666 4.12 -12.80 15.38
C GLY A 666 4.07 -14.29 15.04
N LEU A 667 3.47 -14.67 13.90
CA LEU A 667 3.48 -16.06 13.43
C LEU A 667 4.89 -16.52 13.05
N MET A 668 5.65 -15.69 12.35
CA MET A 668 7.01 -16.06 11.91
C MET A 668 7.92 -16.24 13.12
N LEU A 669 7.84 -15.33 14.09
CA LEU A 669 8.61 -15.42 15.34
C LEU A 669 8.21 -16.64 16.18
N LYS A 670 6.93 -17.00 16.22
CA LYS A 670 6.47 -18.25 16.85
C LYS A 670 7.12 -19.48 16.20
N LEU A 671 7.15 -19.53 14.86
CA LEU A 671 7.77 -20.64 14.12
C LEU A 671 9.29 -20.69 14.35
N ALA A 672 9.93 -19.54 14.54
CA ALA A 672 11.33 -19.44 14.96
C ALA A 672 11.57 -19.73 16.46
N ARG A 673 10.52 -20.07 17.23
CA ARG A 673 10.53 -20.30 18.69
C ARG A 673 10.91 -19.08 19.53
N GLU A 674 10.80 -17.87 18.98
CA GLU A 674 10.96 -16.59 19.68
C GLU A 674 9.62 -16.15 20.32
N TYR A 675 9.14 -16.92 21.30
CA TYR A 675 7.78 -16.79 21.83
C TYR A 675 7.49 -15.44 22.51
N SER A 676 8.47 -14.86 23.22
CA SER A 676 8.31 -13.56 23.89
C SER A 676 8.13 -12.40 22.91
N SER A 677 8.95 -12.37 21.86
CA SER A 677 8.82 -11.38 20.78
C SER A 677 7.52 -11.59 20.00
N ALA A 678 7.16 -12.84 19.69
CA ALA A 678 5.88 -13.15 19.06
C ALA A 678 4.68 -12.64 19.87
N LEU A 679 4.73 -12.80 21.20
CA LEU A 679 3.67 -12.34 22.11
C LEU A 679 3.49 -10.82 22.04
N SER A 680 4.58 -10.06 22.07
CA SER A 680 4.53 -8.59 21.94
C SER A 680 3.86 -8.16 20.63
N TYR A 681 4.22 -8.77 19.49
CA TYR A 681 3.59 -8.45 18.21
C TYR A 681 2.10 -8.79 18.15
N TYR A 682 1.67 -9.93 18.72
CA TYR A 682 0.24 -10.23 18.80
C TYR A 682 -0.52 -9.31 19.75
N GLN A 683 0.12 -8.81 20.82
CA GLN A 683 -0.49 -7.82 21.72
C GLN A 683 -0.71 -6.48 21.00
N GLU A 684 0.27 -6.00 20.22
CA GLU A 684 0.11 -4.80 19.39
C GLU A 684 -1.04 -4.96 18.37
N ALA A 685 -1.12 -6.13 17.72
CA ALA A 685 -2.23 -6.43 16.81
C ALA A 685 -3.59 -6.43 17.53
N LEU A 686 -3.63 -7.00 18.75
CA LEU A 686 -4.84 -7.07 19.57
C LEU A 686 -5.30 -5.69 20.01
N GLU A 687 -4.40 -4.80 20.45
CA GLU A 687 -4.76 -3.44 20.88
C GLU A 687 -5.47 -2.65 19.76
N ILE A 688 -4.94 -2.73 18.53
CA ILE A 688 -5.55 -2.11 17.36
C ILE A 688 -6.94 -2.70 17.09
N GLN A 689 -7.05 -4.03 17.13
CA GLN A 689 -8.31 -4.72 16.88
C GLN A 689 -9.37 -4.40 17.95
N GLU A 690 -9.02 -4.35 19.23
CA GLU A 690 -9.94 -4.01 20.32
C GLU A 690 -10.45 -2.56 20.22
N ARG A 691 -9.64 -1.65 19.69
CA ARG A 691 -10.03 -0.25 19.49
C ARG A 691 -10.96 -0.04 18.29
N VAL A 692 -10.81 -0.83 17.23
CA VAL A 692 -11.48 -0.61 15.94
C VAL A 692 -12.65 -1.55 15.68
N LEU A 693 -12.52 -2.82 16.09
CA LEU A 693 -13.49 -3.86 15.76
C LEU A 693 -14.55 -4.00 16.87
N PRO A 694 -15.79 -4.39 16.52
CA PRO A 694 -16.78 -4.78 17.52
C PRO A 694 -16.27 -5.93 18.40
N SER A 695 -16.69 -5.97 19.66
CA SER A 695 -16.25 -6.99 20.64
C SER A 695 -16.61 -8.44 20.28
N THR A 696 -17.48 -8.64 19.28
CA THR A 696 -17.88 -9.95 18.74
C THR A 696 -17.18 -10.31 17.44
N HIS A 697 -16.21 -9.51 16.96
CA HIS A 697 -15.57 -9.74 15.67
C HIS A 697 -14.66 -10.98 15.69
N SER A 698 -14.71 -11.82 14.66
CA SER A 698 -13.98 -13.09 14.55
C SER A 698 -12.45 -12.93 14.67
N ASN A 699 -11.87 -11.89 14.08
CA ASN A 699 -10.44 -11.57 14.20
C ASN A 699 -9.95 -11.45 15.66
N LEU A 700 -10.77 -10.92 16.58
CA LEU A 700 -10.41 -10.86 18.00
C LEU A 700 -10.27 -12.26 18.59
N ALA A 701 -11.19 -13.17 18.27
CA ALA A 701 -11.12 -14.56 18.72
C ALA A 701 -9.86 -15.27 18.19
N LEU A 702 -9.50 -15.05 16.92
CA LEU A 702 -8.29 -15.60 16.33
C LEU A 702 -7.02 -15.09 17.04
N THR A 703 -6.92 -13.77 17.29
CA THR A 703 -5.77 -13.17 17.98
C THR A 703 -5.66 -13.64 19.43
N TYR A 704 -6.78 -13.68 20.17
CA TYR A 704 -6.82 -14.26 21.52
C TYR A 704 -6.37 -15.73 21.54
N SER A 705 -6.81 -16.53 20.58
CA SER A 705 -6.39 -17.94 20.48
C SER A 705 -4.89 -18.06 20.21
N LYS A 706 -4.32 -17.25 19.30
CA LYS A 706 -2.87 -17.21 19.03
C LYS A 706 -2.05 -16.82 20.27
N ILE A 707 -2.54 -15.84 21.03
CA ILE A 707 -1.91 -15.42 22.30
C ILE A 707 -2.01 -16.54 23.35
N GLY A 708 -3.15 -17.23 23.45
CA GLY A 708 -3.32 -18.37 24.35
C GLY A 708 -2.33 -19.50 24.07
N VAL A 709 -2.12 -19.83 22.79
CA VAL A 709 -1.11 -20.82 22.38
C VAL A 709 0.30 -20.40 22.81
N LEU A 710 0.65 -19.12 22.68
CA LEU A 710 1.97 -18.61 23.10
C LEU A 710 2.15 -18.68 24.61
N TYR A 711 1.15 -18.29 25.40
CA TYR A 711 1.21 -18.42 26.86
C TYR A 711 1.37 -19.88 27.29
N CYS A 712 0.72 -20.82 26.59
CA CYS A 712 0.93 -22.25 26.82
C CYS A 712 2.38 -22.67 26.53
N ALA A 713 2.97 -22.19 25.42
CA ALA A 713 4.35 -22.50 25.04
C ALA A 713 5.42 -21.96 26.03
N ILE A 714 5.14 -20.86 26.73
CA ILE A 714 6.01 -20.31 27.78
C ILE A 714 5.64 -20.78 29.20
N ALA A 715 4.78 -21.79 29.31
CA ALA A 715 4.31 -22.39 30.57
C ALA A 715 3.50 -21.47 31.51
N GLU A 716 2.89 -20.41 30.98
CA GLU A 716 1.95 -19.54 31.71
C GLU A 716 0.50 -19.98 31.49
N TYR A 717 0.14 -21.14 32.05
CA TYR A 717 -1.11 -21.83 31.75
C TYR A 717 -2.38 -21.07 32.17
N THR A 718 -2.34 -20.29 33.25
CA THR A 718 -3.48 -19.48 33.70
C THR A 718 -3.83 -18.38 32.70
N ASN A 719 -2.82 -17.72 32.14
CA ASN A 719 -2.99 -16.74 31.08
C ASN A 719 -3.49 -17.41 29.80
N ALA A 720 -2.94 -18.57 29.44
CA ALA A 720 -3.40 -19.34 28.28
C ALA A 720 -4.90 -19.67 28.36
N LEU A 721 -5.38 -20.17 29.51
CA LEU A 721 -6.80 -20.44 29.75
C LEU A 721 -7.66 -19.17 29.65
N SER A 722 -7.22 -18.06 30.24
CA SER A 722 -7.94 -16.78 30.18
C SER A 722 -8.16 -16.32 28.73
N PHE A 723 -7.10 -16.35 27.91
CA PHE A 723 -7.15 -15.93 26.51
C PHE A 723 -7.98 -16.90 25.65
N HIS A 724 -7.84 -18.21 25.84
CA HIS A 724 -8.69 -19.18 25.14
C HIS A 724 -10.16 -19.04 25.52
N GLN A 725 -10.49 -18.73 26.78
CA GLN A 725 -11.87 -18.49 27.20
C GLN A 725 -12.45 -17.21 26.57
N LYS A 726 -11.65 -16.14 26.41
CA LYS A 726 -12.09 -14.95 25.67
C LYS A 726 -12.40 -15.26 24.21
N ALA A 727 -11.55 -16.04 23.54
CA ALA A 727 -11.79 -16.50 22.17
C ALA A 727 -13.08 -17.34 22.07
N LEU A 728 -13.24 -18.28 23.00
CA LEU A 728 -14.41 -19.16 23.08
C LEU A 728 -15.72 -18.37 23.23
N ASN A 729 -15.75 -17.40 24.15
CA ASN A 729 -16.93 -16.55 24.39
C ASN A 729 -17.37 -15.74 23.16
N ILE A 730 -16.44 -15.37 22.28
CA ILE A 730 -16.76 -14.69 21.01
C ILE A 730 -17.29 -15.72 20.01
N GLN A 731 -16.59 -16.84 19.84
CA GLN A 731 -16.95 -17.90 18.90
C GLN A 731 -18.33 -18.49 19.19
N GLU A 732 -18.67 -18.76 20.45
CA GLU A 732 -20.00 -19.28 20.84
C GLU A 732 -21.16 -18.33 20.50
N LYS A 733 -20.90 -17.03 20.30
CA LYS A 733 -21.92 -16.05 19.91
C LYS A 733 -22.11 -15.94 18.40
N ILE A 734 -21.09 -16.20 17.61
CA ILE A 734 -21.07 -15.91 16.16
C ILE A 734 -21.07 -17.18 15.29
N LEU A 735 -20.59 -18.31 15.82
CA LEU A 735 -20.48 -19.56 15.10
C LEU A 735 -21.60 -20.53 15.48
N SER A 736 -21.88 -21.48 14.60
CA SER A 736 -22.79 -22.57 14.92
C SER A 736 -22.19 -23.49 15.99
N SER A 737 -23.03 -24.20 16.75
CA SER A 737 -22.58 -25.12 17.80
C SER A 737 -21.78 -26.32 17.29
N ILE A 738 -21.79 -26.56 15.97
CA ILE A 738 -21.03 -27.62 15.30
C ILE A 738 -19.84 -27.07 14.49
N ASP A 739 -19.43 -25.82 14.69
CA ASP A 739 -18.36 -25.22 13.90
C ASP A 739 -16.97 -25.78 14.25
N PRO A 740 -16.13 -26.19 13.27
CA PRO A 740 -14.78 -26.67 13.51
C PRO A 740 -13.85 -25.67 14.24
N ASP A 741 -14.02 -24.36 14.05
CA ASP A 741 -13.22 -23.35 14.76
C ASP A 741 -13.49 -23.38 16.28
N LEU A 742 -14.73 -23.69 16.67
CA LEU A 742 -15.13 -23.86 18.06
C LEU A 742 -14.48 -25.10 18.68
N ALA A 743 -14.47 -26.21 17.93
CA ALA A 743 -13.81 -27.45 18.34
C ALA A 743 -12.30 -27.23 18.57
N ARG A 744 -11.62 -26.49 17.70
CA ARG A 744 -10.19 -26.18 17.86
C ARG A 744 -9.90 -25.44 19.16
N THR A 745 -10.74 -24.49 19.54
CA THR A 745 -10.58 -23.75 20.81
C THR A 745 -10.80 -24.66 22.02
N TYR A 746 -11.79 -25.56 21.99
CA TYR A 746 -11.95 -26.57 23.04
C TYR A 746 -10.74 -27.51 23.14
N SER A 747 -10.19 -27.95 22.00
CA SER A 747 -8.97 -28.78 21.97
C SER A 747 -7.76 -28.07 22.57
N ASN A 748 -7.58 -26.77 22.27
CA ASN A 748 -6.52 -25.95 22.86
C ASN A 748 -6.67 -25.84 24.38
N ILE A 749 -7.89 -25.63 24.89
CA ILE A 749 -8.17 -25.62 26.33
C ILE A 749 -7.87 -26.99 26.96
N GLY A 750 -8.29 -28.08 26.30
CA GLY A 750 -7.97 -29.44 26.71
C GLY A 750 -6.46 -29.68 26.78
N THR A 751 -5.70 -29.15 25.82
CA THR A 751 -4.23 -29.21 25.80
C THR A 751 -3.61 -28.50 27.00
N VAL A 752 -4.10 -27.32 27.35
CA VAL A 752 -3.61 -26.59 28.54
C VAL A 752 -3.88 -27.39 29.81
N TYR A 753 -5.10 -27.94 29.98
CA TYR A 753 -5.41 -28.78 31.13
C TYR A 753 -4.58 -30.08 31.18
N ASN A 754 -4.30 -30.68 30.02
CA ASN A 754 -3.48 -31.88 29.92
C ASN A 754 -2.04 -31.62 30.41
N VAL A 755 -1.43 -30.52 29.96
CA VAL A 755 -0.07 -30.13 30.40
C VAL A 755 -0.04 -29.71 31.88
N MET A 756 -1.13 -29.18 32.42
CA MET A 756 -1.27 -28.91 33.85
C MET A 756 -1.46 -30.17 34.72
N GLY A 757 -1.61 -31.36 34.12
CA GLY A 757 -1.88 -32.61 34.85
C GLY A 757 -3.35 -32.82 35.24
N ASN A 758 -4.26 -31.93 34.80
CA ASN A 758 -5.70 -32.05 35.05
C ASN A 758 -6.36 -32.92 33.98
N TYR A 759 -5.95 -34.19 33.91
CA TYR A 759 -6.29 -35.10 32.81
C TYR A 759 -7.80 -35.34 32.65
N SER A 760 -8.57 -35.42 33.74
CA SER A 760 -10.03 -35.61 33.69
C SER A 760 -10.74 -34.46 32.97
N ILE A 761 -10.34 -33.22 33.25
CA ILE A 761 -10.88 -32.03 32.60
C ILE A 761 -10.45 -31.99 31.13
N ALA A 762 -9.19 -32.32 30.84
CA ALA A 762 -8.68 -32.39 29.48
C ALA A 762 -9.48 -33.38 28.62
N LEU A 763 -9.77 -34.59 29.13
CA LEU A 763 -10.60 -35.58 28.46
C LEU A 763 -11.99 -35.03 28.12
N THR A 764 -12.66 -34.34 29.06
CA THR A 764 -13.97 -33.73 28.80
C THR A 764 -13.94 -32.74 27.63
N TYR A 765 -12.89 -31.91 27.54
CA TYR A 765 -12.73 -30.96 26.43
C TYR A 765 -12.40 -31.64 25.10
N TYR A 766 -11.57 -32.67 25.11
CA TYR A 766 -11.25 -33.44 23.91
C TYR A 766 -12.45 -34.27 23.41
N GLU A 767 -13.26 -34.85 24.30
CA GLU A 767 -14.50 -35.54 23.94
C GLU A 767 -15.50 -34.58 23.29
N LYS A 768 -15.68 -33.39 23.87
CA LYS A 768 -16.51 -32.34 23.28
C LYS A 768 -16.00 -31.88 21.92
N THR A 769 -14.69 -31.74 21.77
CA THR A 769 -14.03 -31.45 20.48
C THR A 769 -14.37 -32.53 19.45
N LEU A 770 -14.21 -33.80 19.82
CA LEU A 770 -14.48 -34.94 18.96
C LEU A 770 -15.95 -34.98 18.51
N GLU A 771 -16.89 -34.74 19.42
CA GLU A 771 -18.33 -34.70 19.11
C GLU A 771 -18.65 -33.65 18.04
N ILE A 772 -18.07 -32.45 18.16
CA ILE A 772 -18.27 -31.36 17.19
C ILE A 772 -17.68 -31.73 15.83
N LEU A 773 -16.43 -32.23 15.80
CA LEU A 773 -15.73 -32.56 14.56
C LEU A 773 -16.42 -33.71 13.81
N GLN A 774 -16.89 -34.74 14.52
CA GLN A 774 -17.62 -35.86 13.91
C GLN A 774 -18.95 -35.45 13.26
N LYS A 775 -19.59 -34.38 13.76
CA LYS A 775 -20.84 -33.84 13.20
C LYS A 775 -20.62 -32.89 12.02
N SER A 776 -19.42 -32.31 11.90
CA SER A 776 -19.12 -31.21 10.97
C SER A 776 -18.17 -31.58 9.84
N LEU A 777 -17.31 -32.57 10.04
CA LEU A 777 -16.28 -32.97 9.09
C LEU A 777 -16.36 -34.46 8.79
N PRO A 778 -15.86 -34.92 7.63
CA PRO A 778 -15.69 -36.34 7.35
C PRO A 778 -14.82 -37.01 8.41
N ILE A 779 -15.11 -38.26 8.76
CA ILE A 779 -14.35 -39.00 9.79
C ILE A 779 -12.86 -39.12 9.46
N THR A 780 -12.50 -39.04 8.17
CA THR A 780 -11.11 -39.09 7.69
C THR A 780 -10.38 -37.75 7.79
N HIS A 781 -10.98 -36.72 8.39
CA HIS A 781 -10.37 -35.39 8.49
C HIS A 781 -9.20 -35.37 9.49
N PRO A 782 -8.06 -34.71 9.18
CA PRO A 782 -6.88 -34.67 10.06
C PRO A 782 -7.14 -34.16 11.49
N ASP A 783 -8.07 -33.21 11.66
CA ASP A 783 -8.44 -32.68 12.99
C ASP A 783 -9.07 -33.76 13.90
N VAL A 784 -9.80 -34.72 13.31
CA VAL A 784 -10.37 -35.87 14.05
C VAL A 784 -9.24 -36.78 14.53
N ALA A 785 -8.28 -37.09 13.65
CA ALA A 785 -7.11 -37.87 13.99
C ALA A 785 -6.27 -37.21 15.10
N THR A 786 -6.07 -35.90 15.02
CA THR A 786 -5.35 -35.12 16.05
C THR A 786 -6.06 -35.22 17.40
N THR A 787 -7.39 -35.15 17.41
CA THR A 787 -8.18 -35.26 18.65
C THR A 787 -8.10 -36.67 19.25
N TYR A 788 -8.15 -37.72 18.43
CA TYR A 788 -7.90 -39.09 18.90
C TYR A 788 -6.48 -39.28 19.45
N SER A 789 -5.47 -38.69 18.80
CA SER A 789 -4.10 -38.71 19.32
C SER A 789 -3.99 -38.05 20.69
N ASN A 790 -4.63 -36.89 20.87
CA ASN A 790 -4.66 -36.19 22.15
C ASN A 790 -5.35 -37.01 23.25
N LEU A 791 -6.48 -37.65 22.95
CA LEU A 791 -7.14 -38.58 23.87
C LEU A 791 -6.22 -39.76 24.22
N GLY A 792 -5.56 -40.36 23.23
CA GLY A 792 -4.60 -41.45 23.42
C GLY A 792 -3.45 -41.08 24.35
N LEU A 793 -2.81 -39.93 24.10
CA LEU A 793 -1.73 -39.39 24.93
C LEU A 793 -2.20 -39.11 26.37
N THR A 794 -3.41 -38.57 26.55
CA THR A 794 -3.97 -38.34 27.89
C THR A 794 -4.22 -39.66 28.65
N HIS A 795 -4.79 -40.68 27.99
CA HIS A 795 -4.97 -42.01 28.60
C HIS A 795 -3.64 -42.71 28.90
N GLU A 796 -2.62 -42.51 28.07
CA GLU A 796 -1.26 -42.99 28.35
C GLU A 796 -0.71 -42.38 29.65
N LEU A 797 -0.84 -41.05 29.83
CA LEU A 797 -0.36 -40.35 31.03
C LEU A 797 -1.11 -40.78 32.31
N ILE A 798 -2.38 -41.19 32.19
CA ILE A 798 -3.15 -41.76 33.30
C ILE A 798 -2.69 -43.20 33.62
N GLY A 799 -2.11 -43.92 32.65
CA GLY A 799 -1.70 -45.32 32.77
C GLY A 799 -2.70 -46.32 32.17
N GLU A 800 -3.71 -45.85 31.45
CA GLU A 800 -4.74 -46.68 30.79
C GLU A 800 -4.29 -47.11 29.39
N TYR A 801 -3.22 -47.92 29.34
CA TYR A 801 -2.51 -48.25 28.10
C TYR A 801 -3.38 -48.94 27.03
N SER A 802 -4.36 -49.76 27.41
CA SER A 802 -5.28 -50.40 26.45
C SER A 802 -6.20 -49.40 25.75
N THR A 803 -6.67 -48.39 26.50
CA THR A 803 -7.53 -47.33 25.96
C THR A 803 -6.71 -46.39 25.07
N ALA A 804 -5.50 -46.03 25.50
CA ALA A 804 -4.56 -45.25 24.70
C ALA A 804 -4.28 -45.91 23.34
N LEU A 805 -3.96 -47.21 23.35
CA LEU A 805 -3.72 -47.98 22.12
C LEU A 805 -4.91 -47.94 21.16
N ALA A 806 -6.14 -48.16 21.66
CA ALA A 806 -7.35 -48.12 20.84
C ALA A 806 -7.59 -46.74 20.19
N TYR A 807 -7.20 -45.65 20.85
CA TYR A 807 -7.26 -44.31 20.26
C TYR A 807 -6.17 -44.08 19.22
N PHE A 808 -4.92 -44.52 19.47
CA PHE A 808 -3.85 -44.43 18.49
C PHE A 808 -4.11 -45.28 17.25
N GLU A 809 -4.77 -46.44 17.38
CA GLU A 809 -5.22 -47.26 16.24
C GLU A 809 -6.23 -46.49 15.37
N LYS A 810 -7.18 -45.77 15.96
CA LYS A 810 -8.11 -44.91 15.20
C LYS A 810 -7.39 -43.75 14.51
N THR A 811 -6.43 -43.11 15.17
CA THR A 811 -5.57 -42.09 14.56
C THR A 811 -4.84 -42.67 13.36
N PHE A 812 -4.27 -43.87 13.51
CA PHE A 812 -3.54 -44.59 12.48
C PHE A 812 -4.44 -44.92 11.27
N GLU A 813 -5.64 -45.44 11.48
CA GLU A 813 -6.62 -45.73 10.42
C GLU A 813 -6.95 -44.49 9.58
N ILE A 814 -7.17 -43.35 10.23
CA ILE A 814 -7.45 -42.08 9.53
C ILE A 814 -6.22 -41.61 8.76
N GLN A 815 -5.04 -41.60 9.38
CA GLN A 815 -3.82 -41.14 8.73
C GLN A 815 -3.43 -42.05 7.54
N GLN A 816 -3.60 -43.36 7.66
CA GLN A 816 -3.31 -44.31 6.58
C GLN A 816 -4.25 -44.12 5.37
N THR A 817 -5.51 -43.75 5.62
CA THR A 817 -6.51 -43.54 4.55
C THR A 817 -6.43 -42.13 3.93
N ALA A 818 -6.07 -41.12 4.73
CA ALA A 818 -6.08 -39.72 4.31
C ALA A 818 -4.72 -39.16 3.87
N LEU A 819 -3.60 -39.76 4.27
CA LEU A 819 -2.25 -39.27 4.00
C LEU A 819 -1.46 -40.23 3.11
N SER A 820 -0.43 -39.71 2.43
CA SER A 820 0.56 -40.56 1.76
C SER A 820 1.28 -41.44 2.78
N SER A 821 1.70 -42.65 2.36
CA SER A 821 2.38 -43.65 3.21
C SER A 821 3.73 -43.19 3.78
N THR A 822 4.14 -41.94 3.51
CA THR A 822 5.39 -41.30 3.95
C THR A 822 5.14 -40.05 4.82
N SER A 823 3.92 -39.81 5.28
CA SER A 823 3.62 -38.65 6.13
C SER A 823 4.28 -38.73 7.51
N LEU A 824 4.81 -37.61 8.01
CA LEU A 824 5.44 -37.53 9.34
C LEU A 824 4.45 -37.84 10.47
N GLY A 825 3.17 -37.48 10.33
CA GLY A 825 2.14 -37.82 11.32
C GLY A 825 1.99 -39.33 11.52
N LEU A 826 2.18 -40.13 10.46
CA LEU A 826 2.18 -41.59 10.56
C LEU A 826 3.38 -42.11 11.35
N ALA A 827 4.54 -41.47 11.22
CA ALA A 827 5.72 -41.81 12.00
C ALA A 827 5.53 -41.50 13.49
N ASP A 828 4.90 -40.37 13.82
CA ASP A 828 4.58 -39.98 15.19
C ASP A 828 3.62 -41.00 15.82
N THR A 829 2.53 -41.37 15.13
CA THR A 829 1.59 -42.38 15.63
C THR A 829 2.21 -43.77 15.76
N TYR A 830 3.13 -44.17 14.87
CA TYR A 830 3.93 -45.37 15.08
C TYR A 830 4.82 -45.28 16.33
N GLY A 831 5.40 -44.11 16.60
CA GLY A 831 6.16 -43.84 17.82
C GLY A 831 5.30 -43.96 19.07
N ASP A 832 4.10 -43.36 19.07
CA ASP A 832 3.14 -43.41 20.18
C ASP A 832 2.69 -44.85 20.47
N ILE A 833 2.33 -45.62 19.43
CA ILE A 833 2.00 -47.06 19.58
C ILE A 833 3.22 -47.84 20.09
N GLY A 834 4.40 -47.58 19.54
CA GLY A 834 5.66 -48.19 19.99
C GLY A 834 5.96 -47.92 21.46
N GLN A 835 5.66 -46.70 21.93
CA GLN A 835 5.80 -46.30 23.32
C GLN A 835 4.88 -47.10 24.24
N ILE A 836 3.61 -47.28 23.87
CA ILE A 836 2.67 -48.11 24.65
C ILE A 836 3.16 -49.56 24.78
N TYR A 837 3.65 -50.17 23.70
CA TYR A 837 4.23 -51.52 23.77
C TYR A 837 5.50 -51.56 24.62
N CYS A 838 6.32 -50.51 24.56
CA CYS A 838 7.51 -50.38 25.42
C CYS A 838 7.14 -50.26 26.91
N LEU A 839 6.06 -49.54 27.25
CA LEU A 839 5.57 -49.39 28.62
C LEU A 839 4.91 -50.67 29.16
N THR A 840 4.30 -51.47 28.30
CA THR A 840 3.69 -52.76 28.65
C THR A 840 4.68 -53.93 28.64
N GLY A 841 5.90 -53.72 28.16
CA GLY A 841 7.01 -54.68 28.19
C GLY A 841 7.14 -55.57 26.95
N ASP A 842 6.31 -55.38 25.92
CA ASP A 842 6.48 -56.04 24.62
C ASP A 842 7.49 -55.29 23.74
N TYR A 843 8.76 -55.46 24.09
CA TYR A 843 9.87 -54.82 23.42
C TYR A 843 10.02 -55.24 21.94
N SER A 844 9.60 -56.47 21.58
CA SER A 844 9.62 -56.94 20.19
C SER A 844 8.68 -56.16 19.29
N THR A 845 7.44 -55.97 19.74
CA THR A 845 6.43 -55.23 19.00
C THR A 845 6.77 -53.73 18.98
N ALA A 846 7.25 -53.19 20.11
CA ALA A 846 7.75 -51.82 20.19
C ALA A 846 8.87 -51.55 19.17
N LEU A 847 9.86 -52.44 19.07
CA LEU A 847 10.96 -52.31 18.11
C LEU A 847 10.46 -52.26 16.67
N SER A 848 9.51 -53.12 16.31
CA SER A 848 8.89 -53.14 14.98
C SER A 848 8.25 -51.79 14.64
N TYR A 849 7.48 -51.21 15.57
CA TYR A 849 6.83 -49.92 15.35
C TYR A 849 7.82 -48.75 15.26
N TYR A 850 8.80 -48.66 16.16
CA TYR A 850 9.82 -47.62 16.08
C TYR A 850 10.71 -47.76 14.83
N THR A 851 10.93 -48.97 14.33
CA THR A 851 11.65 -49.18 13.06
C THR A 851 10.86 -48.63 11.88
N LYS A 852 9.53 -48.84 11.84
CA LYS A 852 8.66 -48.23 10.81
C LYS A 852 8.63 -46.70 10.90
N ALA A 853 8.58 -46.15 12.12
CA ALA A 853 8.67 -44.71 12.35
C ALA A 853 10.00 -44.15 11.82
N LEU A 854 11.11 -44.83 12.14
CA LEU A 854 12.45 -44.46 11.69
C LEU A 854 12.57 -44.49 10.16
N GLU A 855 12.05 -45.52 9.49
CA GLU A 855 12.10 -45.62 8.02
C GLU A 855 11.39 -44.44 7.32
N ILE A 856 10.30 -43.94 7.90
CA ILE A 856 9.61 -42.75 7.39
C ILE A 856 10.45 -41.51 7.68
N GLN A 857 10.93 -41.36 8.91
CA GLN A 857 11.72 -40.19 9.33
C GLN A 857 13.03 -40.05 8.52
N GLU A 858 13.77 -41.14 8.26
CA GLU A 858 15.00 -41.12 7.46
C GLU A 858 14.77 -40.71 6.00
N LYS A 859 13.57 -40.97 5.45
CA LYS A 859 13.21 -40.57 4.08
C LYS A 859 12.75 -39.12 3.99
N THR A 860 12.20 -38.57 5.06
CA THR A 860 11.46 -37.29 5.02
C THR A 860 12.18 -36.16 5.74
N LEU A 861 12.96 -36.46 6.79
CA LEU A 861 13.65 -35.46 7.61
C LEU A 861 15.09 -35.24 7.15
N LEU A 862 15.64 -34.08 7.53
CA LEU A 862 17.07 -33.82 7.36
C LEU A 862 17.90 -34.72 8.29
N PRO A 863 19.14 -35.11 7.92
CA PRO A 863 19.99 -35.95 8.76
C PRO A 863 20.34 -35.36 10.13
N THR A 864 20.14 -34.05 10.32
CA THR A 864 20.37 -33.34 11.58
C THR A 864 19.09 -33.15 12.41
N ASP A 865 17.96 -33.72 12.00
CA ASP A 865 16.69 -33.53 12.68
C ASP A 865 16.67 -34.22 14.06
N LEU A 866 16.15 -33.51 15.06
CA LEU A 866 16.14 -33.98 16.44
C LEU A 866 15.14 -35.12 16.68
N ASN A 867 14.07 -35.21 15.89
CA ASN A 867 13.11 -36.32 16.01
C ASN A 867 13.77 -37.65 15.62
N LEU A 868 14.68 -37.63 14.64
CA LEU A 868 15.46 -38.80 14.26
C LEU A 868 16.35 -39.29 15.42
N ALA A 869 16.99 -38.35 16.13
CA ALA A 869 17.79 -38.66 17.31
C ALA A 869 16.96 -39.24 18.48
N LEU A 870 15.74 -38.74 18.69
CA LEU A 870 14.83 -39.28 19.70
C LEU A 870 14.42 -40.72 19.38
N THR A 871 14.03 -41.01 18.13
CA THR A 871 13.69 -42.37 17.69
C THR A 871 14.87 -43.33 17.85
N TYR A 872 16.09 -42.90 17.49
CA TYR A 872 17.30 -43.71 17.73
C TYR A 872 17.54 -43.98 19.22
N ASN A 873 17.29 -43.03 20.11
CA ASN A 873 17.39 -43.26 21.56
C ASN A 873 16.36 -44.29 22.06
N TYR A 874 15.11 -44.23 21.57
CA TYR A 874 14.08 -45.21 21.93
C TYR A 874 14.42 -46.61 21.42
N ILE A 875 14.88 -46.73 20.18
CA ILE A 875 15.38 -48.01 19.62
C ILE A 875 16.57 -48.52 20.44
N GLY A 876 17.50 -47.63 20.81
CA GLY A 876 18.63 -47.97 21.67
C GLY A 876 18.20 -48.49 23.04
N PHE A 877 17.23 -47.83 23.67
CA PHE A 877 16.62 -48.27 24.93
C PHE A 877 15.99 -49.66 24.81
N ILE A 878 15.20 -49.90 23.75
CA ILE A 878 14.52 -51.18 23.51
C ILE A 878 15.53 -52.30 23.30
N HIS A 879 16.58 -52.07 22.49
CA HIS A 879 17.65 -53.04 22.32
C HIS A 879 18.36 -53.36 23.64
N ASN A 880 18.57 -52.36 24.52
CA ASN A 880 19.15 -52.59 25.84
C ASN A 880 18.25 -53.46 26.73
N ALA A 881 16.94 -53.19 26.73
CA ALA A 881 15.95 -53.99 27.46
C ALA A 881 15.90 -55.44 26.97
N MET A 882 16.15 -55.67 25.67
CA MET A 882 16.28 -57.01 25.06
C MET A 882 17.67 -57.66 25.24
N ALA A 883 18.57 -57.07 26.04
CA ALA A 883 19.97 -57.50 26.23
C ALA A 883 20.85 -57.47 24.97
N ASN A 884 20.46 -56.71 23.93
CA ASN A 884 21.24 -56.48 22.71
C ASN A 884 22.10 -55.22 22.85
N HIS A 885 23.03 -55.23 23.80
CA HIS A 885 23.77 -54.02 24.22
C HIS A 885 24.64 -53.39 23.12
N SER A 886 25.19 -54.18 22.19
CA SER A 886 26.01 -53.67 21.08
C SER A 886 25.20 -52.79 20.12
N SER A 887 24.01 -53.27 19.73
CA SER A 887 23.06 -52.50 18.91
C SER A 887 22.54 -51.28 19.67
N ALA A 888 22.22 -51.44 20.96
CA ALA A 888 21.77 -50.34 21.80
C ALA A 888 22.76 -49.17 21.81
N LEU A 889 24.04 -49.47 22.03
CA LEU A 889 25.11 -48.47 22.03
C LEU A 889 25.28 -47.81 20.66
N ALA A 890 25.17 -48.56 19.57
CA ALA A 890 25.29 -48.03 18.21
C ALA A 890 24.19 -47.00 17.91
N TYR A 891 22.94 -47.28 18.29
CA TYR A 891 21.82 -46.35 18.09
C TYR A 891 21.92 -45.11 18.98
N CYS A 892 22.26 -45.26 20.27
CA CYS A 892 22.45 -44.09 21.15
C CYS A 892 23.63 -43.20 20.70
N LYS A 893 24.70 -43.78 20.14
CA LYS A 893 25.81 -43.01 19.55
C LYS A 893 25.41 -42.24 18.30
N LYS A 894 24.58 -42.81 17.43
CA LYS A 894 24.00 -42.09 16.29
C LYS A 894 23.14 -40.91 16.74
N ALA A 895 22.29 -41.12 17.75
CA ALA A 895 21.48 -40.05 18.35
C ALA A 895 22.37 -38.92 18.90
N LEU A 896 23.47 -39.28 19.57
CA LEU A 896 24.41 -38.32 20.14
C LEU A 896 25.07 -37.48 19.05
N GLU A 897 25.55 -38.10 17.97
CA GLU A 897 26.21 -37.39 16.85
C GLU A 897 25.27 -36.36 16.20
N ILE A 898 24.00 -36.71 16.01
CA ILE A 898 22.99 -35.80 15.46
C ILE A 898 22.80 -34.59 16.39
N GLN A 899 22.63 -34.86 17.69
CA GLN A 899 22.38 -33.81 18.67
C GLN A 899 23.59 -32.90 18.91
N GLU A 900 24.81 -33.42 18.91
CA GLU A 900 26.04 -32.62 19.04
C GLU A 900 26.23 -31.66 17.85
N LYS A 901 25.76 -32.03 16.65
CA LYS A 901 25.77 -31.15 15.48
C LYS A 901 24.65 -30.11 15.49
N ALA A 902 23.49 -30.46 16.02
CA ALA A 902 22.28 -29.64 15.94
C ALA A 902 22.05 -28.72 17.15
N LEU A 903 22.65 -29.01 18.32
CA LEU A 903 22.32 -28.35 19.58
C LEU A 903 23.55 -27.74 20.28
N PRO A 904 23.35 -26.66 21.07
CA PRO A 904 24.37 -26.18 22.00
C PRO A 904 24.72 -27.23 23.06
N ALA A 905 25.97 -27.19 23.55
CA ALA A 905 26.53 -28.17 24.49
C ALA A 905 25.75 -28.35 25.81
N ALA A 906 24.94 -27.36 26.20
CA ALA A 906 24.10 -27.37 27.39
C ALA A 906 22.60 -27.56 27.07
N HIS A 907 22.23 -28.30 26.03
CA HIS A 907 20.82 -28.58 25.73
C HIS A 907 20.33 -29.88 26.42
N SER A 908 19.11 -29.88 26.97
CA SER A 908 18.55 -31.00 27.75
C SER A 908 18.52 -32.35 27.01
N ASN A 909 18.23 -32.34 25.70
CA ASN A 909 18.25 -33.54 24.85
C ASN A 909 19.61 -34.26 24.81
N LEU A 910 20.73 -33.52 24.85
CA LEU A 910 22.07 -34.12 24.96
C LEU A 910 22.21 -34.88 26.28
N GLY A 911 21.72 -34.28 27.37
CA GLY A 911 21.67 -34.91 28.68
C GLY A 911 20.89 -36.23 28.67
N LEU A 912 19.73 -36.27 28.01
CA LEU A 912 18.94 -37.50 27.84
C LEU A 912 19.71 -38.61 27.12
N THR A 913 20.38 -38.29 26.01
CA THR A 913 21.17 -39.25 25.25
C THR A 913 22.34 -39.80 26.07
N TYR A 914 23.03 -38.94 26.84
CA TYR A 914 24.05 -39.41 27.77
C TYR A 914 23.47 -40.32 28.86
N SER A 915 22.26 -40.08 29.37
CA SER A 915 21.57 -41.00 30.28
C SER A 915 21.33 -42.37 29.64
N TYR A 916 20.87 -42.41 28.39
CA TYR A 916 20.67 -43.69 27.67
C TYR A 916 21.99 -44.45 27.48
N ILE A 917 23.08 -43.78 27.11
CA ILE A 917 24.40 -44.41 26.98
C ILE A 917 24.89 -44.94 28.33
N GLY A 918 24.76 -44.13 29.41
CA GLY A 918 25.08 -44.55 30.77
C GLY A 918 24.27 -45.77 31.20
N PHE A 919 22.98 -45.81 30.84
CA PHE A 919 22.10 -46.96 31.10
C PHE A 919 22.58 -48.23 30.40
N VAL A 920 22.98 -48.14 29.13
CA VAL A 920 23.50 -49.30 28.37
C VAL A 920 24.77 -49.86 29.04
N TYR A 921 25.75 -49.02 29.37
CA TYR A 921 26.98 -49.49 30.05
C TYR A 921 26.69 -50.06 31.45
N SER A 922 25.75 -49.47 32.19
CA SER A 922 25.32 -49.98 33.49
C SER A 922 24.68 -51.37 33.35
N SER A 923 23.87 -51.59 32.31
CA SER A 923 23.29 -52.90 31.99
C SER A 923 24.33 -53.95 31.55
N MET A 924 25.43 -53.52 30.92
CA MET A 924 26.55 -54.41 30.57
C MET A 924 27.43 -54.81 31.77
N GLY A 925 27.28 -54.14 32.91
CA GLY A 925 28.15 -54.29 34.08
C GLY A 925 29.41 -53.42 34.06
N ASP A 926 29.58 -52.57 33.05
CA ASP A 926 30.71 -51.65 32.89
C ASP A 926 30.47 -50.34 33.68
N TYR A 927 30.22 -50.47 34.99
CA TYR A 927 29.79 -49.35 35.83
C TYR A 927 30.79 -48.19 35.90
N CYS A 928 32.09 -48.47 35.80
CA CYS A 928 33.14 -47.46 35.75
C CYS A 928 33.06 -46.59 34.48
N VAL A 929 32.58 -47.16 33.37
CA VAL A 929 32.37 -46.44 32.11
C VAL A 929 31.02 -45.73 32.11
N ALA A 930 30.00 -46.32 32.74
CA ALA A 930 28.67 -45.73 32.87
C ALA A 930 28.66 -44.43 33.69
N LEU A 931 29.40 -44.38 34.80
CA LEU A 931 29.33 -43.29 35.77
C LEU A 931 29.62 -41.89 35.17
N PRO A 932 30.70 -41.67 34.38
CA PRO A 932 30.95 -40.37 33.75
C PRO A 932 29.82 -39.90 32.82
N TYR A 933 29.14 -40.82 32.12
CA TYR A 933 27.98 -40.47 31.27
C TYR A 933 26.77 -40.06 32.12
N CYS A 934 26.52 -40.75 33.22
CA CYS A 934 25.47 -40.40 34.18
C CYS A 934 25.72 -39.04 34.83
N GLU A 935 26.95 -38.75 35.25
CA GLU A 935 27.34 -37.46 35.84
C GLU A 935 27.17 -36.31 34.85
N LYS A 936 27.65 -36.49 33.61
CA LYS A 936 27.50 -35.49 32.53
C LYS A 936 26.01 -35.25 32.19
N ALA A 937 25.21 -36.31 32.17
CA ALA A 937 23.78 -36.20 31.96
C ALA A 937 23.08 -35.39 33.07
N LEU A 938 23.41 -35.67 34.33
CA LEU A 938 22.89 -34.92 35.48
C LEU A 938 23.30 -33.45 35.43
N GLU A 939 24.57 -33.16 35.13
CA GLU A 939 25.07 -31.78 35.05
C GLU A 939 24.28 -30.95 34.02
N ILE A 940 24.08 -31.50 32.82
CA ILE A 940 23.33 -30.83 31.75
C ILE A 940 21.87 -30.66 32.16
N GLN A 941 21.23 -31.73 32.65
CA GLN A 941 19.80 -31.71 32.96
C GLN A 941 19.46 -30.83 34.16
N GLN A 942 20.28 -30.80 35.21
CA GLN A 942 20.06 -29.94 36.38
C GLN A 942 20.19 -28.45 36.06
N LYS A 943 21.04 -28.08 35.09
CA LYS A 943 21.20 -26.70 34.62
C LYS A 943 20.07 -26.24 33.71
N THR A 944 19.38 -27.18 33.04
CA THR A 944 18.46 -26.87 31.93
C THR A 944 16.99 -27.14 32.24
N LEU A 945 16.70 -28.05 33.16
CA LEU A 945 15.33 -28.50 33.44
C LEU A 945 14.88 -28.08 34.83
N PRO A 946 13.57 -27.87 35.05
CA PRO A 946 13.00 -27.71 36.37
C PRO A 946 13.36 -28.88 37.28
N THR A 947 13.53 -28.61 38.58
CA THR A 947 14.01 -29.58 39.58
C THR A 947 13.19 -30.88 39.67
N ASN A 948 11.92 -30.84 39.24
CA ASN A 948 10.97 -31.96 39.26
C ASN A 948 10.75 -32.62 37.89
N HIS A 949 11.56 -32.33 36.87
CA HIS A 949 11.32 -32.86 35.53
C HIS A 949 11.47 -34.41 35.48
N PRO A 950 10.57 -35.16 34.80
CA PRO A 950 10.60 -36.63 34.78
C PRO A 950 11.92 -37.24 34.24
N SER A 951 12.57 -36.58 33.28
CA SER A 951 13.88 -37.05 32.78
C SER A 951 14.97 -37.05 33.85
N LEU A 952 14.94 -36.10 34.79
CA LEU A 952 15.85 -36.11 35.94
C LEU A 952 15.57 -37.31 36.84
N ALA A 953 14.31 -37.77 36.97
CA ALA A 953 13.99 -38.97 37.73
C ALA A 953 14.65 -40.21 37.09
N MET A 954 14.56 -40.34 35.76
CA MET A 954 15.19 -41.43 35.01
C MET A 954 16.72 -41.42 35.16
N THR A 955 17.36 -40.26 34.98
CA THR A 955 18.83 -40.15 35.12
C THR A 955 19.27 -40.46 36.55
N ASN A 956 18.54 -39.99 37.56
CA ASN A 956 18.80 -40.34 38.96
C ASN A 956 18.63 -41.84 39.23
N TYR A 957 17.62 -42.48 38.63
CA TYR A 957 17.41 -43.92 38.75
C TYR A 957 18.56 -44.73 38.11
N ILE A 958 19.02 -44.34 36.92
CA ILE A 958 20.16 -44.99 36.23
C ILE A 958 21.45 -44.78 37.03
N THR A 959 21.65 -43.57 37.56
CA THR A 959 22.79 -43.25 38.42
C THR A 959 22.77 -44.09 39.69
N ALA A 960 21.60 -44.26 40.32
CA ALA A 960 21.44 -45.13 41.47
C ALA A 960 21.80 -46.60 41.18
N LYS A 961 21.33 -47.15 40.04
CA LYS A 961 21.72 -48.50 39.59
C LYS A 961 23.22 -48.65 39.36
N THR A 962 23.84 -47.60 38.82
CA THR A 962 25.29 -47.60 38.57
C THR A 962 26.09 -47.61 39.88
N PHE A 963 25.67 -46.82 40.88
CA PHE A 963 26.27 -46.87 42.22
C PHE A 963 26.00 -48.17 42.95
N GLU A 964 24.82 -48.78 42.79
CA GLU A 964 24.52 -50.12 43.32
C GLU A 964 25.51 -51.16 42.75
N GLY A 965 25.74 -51.15 41.43
CA GLY A 965 26.70 -52.03 40.75
C GLY A 965 28.15 -51.83 41.19
N LEU A 966 28.52 -50.61 41.62
CA LEU A 966 29.81 -50.29 42.23
C LEU A 966 29.89 -50.63 43.73
N HIS A 967 28.84 -51.25 44.31
CA HIS A 967 28.70 -51.51 45.75
C HIS A 967 28.72 -50.25 46.63
N ARG A 968 28.39 -49.08 46.07
CA ARG A 968 28.31 -47.78 46.75
C ARG A 968 26.87 -47.49 47.18
N TYR A 969 26.35 -48.31 48.10
CA TYR A 969 24.93 -48.34 48.46
C TYR A 969 24.37 -47.02 49.04
N GLN A 970 25.20 -46.23 49.75
CA GLN A 970 24.75 -44.95 50.31
C GLN A 970 24.34 -43.96 49.22
N GLU A 971 25.19 -43.80 48.19
CA GLU A 971 24.91 -42.91 47.06
C GLU A 971 23.79 -43.49 46.19
N ALA A 972 23.75 -44.82 46.01
CA ALA A 972 22.64 -45.47 45.31
C ALA A 972 21.29 -45.15 45.96
N ILE A 973 21.19 -45.15 47.29
CA ILE A 973 19.98 -44.80 48.04
C ILE A 973 19.64 -43.32 47.91
N GLU A 974 20.64 -42.43 47.93
CA GLU A 974 20.43 -40.99 47.75
C GLU A 974 19.82 -40.70 46.38
N TYR A 975 20.44 -41.18 45.30
CA TYR A 975 19.95 -40.99 43.94
C TYR A 975 18.61 -41.71 43.70
N ALA A 976 18.38 -42.89 44.27
CA ALA A 976 17.09 -43.57 44.18
C ALA A 976 15.98 -42.80 44.93
N SER A 977 16.29 -42.21 46.09
CA SER A 977 15.34 -41.38 46.84
C SER A 977 15.00 -40.11 46.06
N GLN A 978 16.00 -39.49 45.43
CA GLN A 978 15.79 -38.35 44.55
C GLN A 978 14.98 -38.71 43.29
N ALA A 979 15.13 -39.91 42.74
CA ALA A 979 14.33 -40.40 41.62
C ALA A 979 12.87 -40.59 42.02
N VAL A 980 12.61 -41.24 43.17
CA VAL A 980 11.25 -41.42 43.72
C VAL A 980 10.59 -40.08 44.00
N GLY A 981 11.28 -39.15 44.65
CA GLY A 981 10.73 -37.82 44.93
C GLY A 981 10.31 -37.07 43.66
N LYS A 982 11.11 -37.16 42.59
CA LYS A 982 10.79 -36.52 41.31
C LYS A 982 9.66 -37.22 40.56
N ILE A 983 9.59 -38.55 40.57
CA ILE A 983 8.55 -39.30 39.85
C ILE A 983 7.19 -39.20 40.56
N CYS A 984 7.15 -39.15 41.89
CA CYS A 984 5.92 -38.90 42.68
C CYS A 984 5.33 -37.50 42.45
N ASN A 985 6.17 -36.53 42.06
CA ASN A 985 5.71 -35.19 41.70
C ASN A 985 5.19 -35.12 40.25
N ALA A 986 5.54 -36.09 39.41
CA ALA A 986 5.19 -36.13 38.00
C ALA A 986 3.96 -37.01 37.69
N PHE A 987 3.74 -38.05 38.49
CA PHE A 987 2.65 -39.02 38.30
C PHE A 987 1.85 -39.19 39.59
N SER A 988 0.61 -39.69 39.47
CA SER A 988 -0.20 -40.05 40.65
C SER A 988 0.50 -41.12 41.49
N PHE A 989 0.22 -41.14 42.80
CA PHE A 989 0.85 -42.11 43.72
C PHE A 989 0.60 -43.57 43.30
N ASP A 990 -0.56 -43.84 42.71
CA ASP A 990 -0.96 -45.17 42.24
C ASP A 990 -0.39 -45.52 40.85
N HIS A 991 0.37 -44.61 40.23
CA HIS A 991 0.95 -44.84 38.90
C HIS A 991 1.98 -45.99 38.94
N PRO A 992 1.96 -46.93 37.97
CA PRO A 992 2.82 -48.13 37.98
C PRO A 992 4.33 -47.83 38.16
N LYS A 993 4.83 -46.77 37.51
CA LYS A 993 6.26 -46.37 37.60
C LYS A 993 6.66 -45.82 38.98
N VAL A 994 5.73 -45.17 39.68
CA VAL A 994 5.98 -44.65 41.04
C VAL A 994 6.20 -45.84 41.98
N LYS A 995 5.31 -46.83 41.89
CA LYS A 995 5.41 -48.08 42.64
C LYS A 995 6.71 -48.83 42.35
N GLU A 996 7.09 -48.97 41.08
CA GLU A 996 8.35 -49.61 40.67
C GLU A 996 9.58 -48.93 41.29
N CYS A 997 9.67 -47.59 41.20
CA CYS A 997 10.80 -46.85 41.76
C CYS A 997 10.86 -46.96 43.28
N GLN A 998 9.69 -46.99 43.94
CA GLN A 998 9.59 -47.09 45.39
C GLN A 998 9.96 -48.50 45.90
N ASP A 999 9.56 -49.54 45.18
CA ASP A 999 9.97 -50.93 45.44
C ASP A 999 11.48 -51.10 45.28
N TYR A 1000 12.07 -50.49 44.24
CA TYR A 1000 13.52 -50.48 44.02
C TYR A 1000 14.27 -49.80 45.17
N LEU A 1001 13.83 -48.61 45.60
CA LEU A 1001 14.42 -47.89 46.74
C LEU A 1001 14.35 -48.72 48.03
N ASN A 1002 13.21 -49.39 48.27
CA ASN A 1002 13.03 -50.25 49.44
C ASN A 1002 13.98 -51.45 49.41
N ASN A 1003 14.24 -52.03 48.23
CA ASN A 1003 15.20 -53.12 48.05
C ASN A 1003 16.63 -52.66 48.37
N LEU A 1004 17.06 -51.50 47.86
CA LEU A 1004 18.38 -50.93 48.16
C LEU A 1004 18.59 -50.70 49.67
N ARG A 1005 17.58 -50.18 50.38
CA ARG A 1005 17.63 -49.99 51.83
C ARG A 1005 17.80 -51.30 52.60
N ARG A 1006 17.20 -52.40 52.12
CA ARG A 1006 17.39 -53.74 52.69
C ARG A 1006 18.80 -54.26 52.46
N LYS A 1007 19.37 -54.05 51.26
CA LYS A 1007 20.75 -54.45 50.92
C LYS A 1007 21.82 -53.68 51.69
N GLN A 1008 21.52 -52.48 52.19
CA GLN A 1008 22.45 -51.68 53.01
C GLN A 1008 22.54 -52.15 54.47
N GLN A 1009 21.52 -52.85 54.99
CA GLN A 1009 21.56 -53.35 56.36
C GLN A 1009 22.56 -54.52 56.46
N PRO A 1010 23.46 -54.56 57.46
CA PRO A 1010 24.28 -55.74 57.70
C PRO A 1010 23.36 -56.91 58.03
N MET A 1011 23.62 -58.10 57.46
CA MET A 1011 22.88 -59.31 57.83
C MET A 1011 22.99 -59.53 59.35
N PRO A 1012 21.93 -59.94 60.05
CA PRO A 1012 22.05 -60.38 61.43
C PRO A 1012 22.94 -61.64 61.46
N ASP A 1013 23.95 -61.63 62.32
CA ASP A 1013 24.91 -62.74 62.53
C ASP A 1013 24.24 -64.09 62.84
#